data_AF-A0A847Y0V9-F1
#
_entry.id   AF-A0A847Y0V9-F1
#
_cell.length_a   1.000
_cell.length_b   1.000
_cell.length_c   1.000
_cell.angle_alpha   90.00
_cell.angle_beta   90.00
_cell.angle_gamma   90.00
#
_symmetry.space_group_name_H-M   'P 1'
#
loop_
_entity.id
_entity.type
_entity.pdbx_description
1 polymer ?
#
loop_
_entity_poly.entity_id
_entity_poly.type
_entity_poly.pdbx_seq_one_letter_code
_entity_poly.pdbx_strand_id
1 'polypeptide(L)'
;MTTPEKNDASYELDRLLSGKSADLQDDEKEFVEELMRMAKSNPPDPHFVEDLSHRLRKNYPVSSSTRRSRRSLWFALAGAAAVILILLFGLPVMLPPVNPVAEAVTPTTAQTLVAAAPPTQPTELPSLPLLGPSSVKASANLSEQFPNASWTLQTELPKGPASASVYKIVSQPDLKVEDARKLADQFGMKGNIYANESPQPDFHKFTVIDGKSSLFVYGFNLSFTYRPDVFRVDNEHGVVLSFEKQAEKAVEFLKSKGFLKYKYKVEPGVLFSDQVRITQLLDGDAPLITSDLTNPDFTVTVGSDGAILEIRGQFPGIEKTGTYPIRSASDAWQALLNGKLSGRFGYQVAQLYPPPSGLSWRKLYTTGEKVDVISTPQKLIPADGSQPVVMMDDLVLEGNLPDIKTEGAELMHITGTMTSDTRLNVEKAEVVTAPIEGLGFTGLLHRTAGGFSITTMEGQTYEVANPPEGLPDNEPASISGQILSDGRVGWRTIYAGASVCSSFSASFIYADVSAGGGGGGGGGGGGGGEGDMCAAYSNLQGQIRTGGFDNLSPGDPLQNSNNPETPYKAGDKVEGIIGEINGNTLVKPNGTRIPQFSMSFYDAEGKLLWWADLQGEKLSGLENQLHMMVRVWGTYQVESKKPVIIMDRWERVDPSEKISIWQGKIEARSIDGRNAYILTTLDGQKYILKNSLQLPAQAFKHPPAAPDQVIVVEGVLLSEKIHDYPVIRDIIKDNSRQPGDLEIQSTKMFEIGPSEDVLDLISGQVKITGARLVYFSMQFGIGQLEADHPARILQPLWEFSGALEDGRLVSLYVQAVEEKYLK
;
A
#
# COMPACT_ATOMS: atom_id res chain seq x y z
N MET A 1 -63.69 35.10 8.23
CA MET A 1 -62.58 34.79 7.31
C MET A 1 -61.57 34.00 8.11
N THR A 2 -61.60 32.68 7.96
CA THR A 2 -60.68 31.72 8.58
C THR A 2 -59.44 31.58 7.69
N THR A 3 -58.27 31.72 8.29
CA THR A 3 -56.95 31.53 7.67
C THR A 3 -56.81 30.08 7.17
N PRO A 4 -56.20 29.82 6.00
CA PRO A 4 -55.97 28.45 5.54
C PRO A 4 -54.85 27.81 6.37
N GLU A 5 -55.09 26.59 6.86
CA GLU A 5 -54.05 25.71 7.40
C GLU A 5 -53.02 25.42 6.30
N LYS A 6 -51.75 25.68 6.59
CA LYS A 6 -50.64 25.27 5.73
C LYS A 6 -50.49 23.76 5.86
N ASN A 7 -50.74 23.02 4.77
CA ASN A 7 -50.49 21.59 4.72
C ASN A 7 -49.02 21.29 5.03
N ASP A 8 -48.79 20.40 6.00
CA ASP A 8 -47.48 19.90 6.38
C ASP A 8 -46.98 18.93 5.30
N ALA A 9 -45.83 19.19 4.69
CA ALA A 9 -45.27 18.39 3.61
C ALA A 9 -45.02 16.93 4.02
N SER A 10 -44.80 16.66 5.32
CA SER A 10 -44.66 15.30 5.84
C SER A 10 -45.96 14.49 5.73
N TYR A 11 -47.11 15.15 5.88
CA TYR A 11 -48.43 14.52 5.82
C TYR A 11 -48.81 14.09 4.40
N GLU A 12 -48.46 14.89 3.39
CA GLU A 12 -48.74 14.55 1.99
C GLU A 12 -47.82 13.42 1.47
N LEU A 13 -46.58 13.34 1.97
CA LEU A 13 -45.68 12.22 1.67
C LEU A 13 -46.18 10.89 2.24
N ASP A 14 -46.67 10.88 3.48
CA ASP A 14 -47.24 9.67 4.10
C ASP A 14 -48.52 9.17 3.37
N ARG A 15 -49.30 10.09 2.80
CA ARG A 15 -50.45 9.73 1.95
C ARG A 15 -50.02 9.05 0.67
N LEU A 16 -48.98 9.54 0.00
CA LEU A 16 -48.42 8.92 -1.21
C LEU A 16 -47.83 7.53 -0.93
N LEU A 17 -47.06 7.38 0.15
CA LEU A 17 -46.47 6.10 0.55
C LEU A 17 -47.54 5.05 0.92
N SER A 18 -48.72 5.49 1.37
CA SER A 18 -49.86 4.63 1.69
C SER A 18 -50.85 4.43 0.53
N GLY A 19 -50.51 4.89 -0.69
CA GLY A 19 -51.32 4.71 -1.89
C GLY A 19 -52.57 5.59 -1.96
N LYS A 20 -52.62 6.69 -1.20
CA LYS A 20 -53.70 7.70 -1.25
C LYS A 20 -53.24 8.89 -2.10
N SER A 21 -54.18 9.55 -2.79
CA SER A 21 -53.85 10.75 -3.57
C SER A 21 -53.39 11.87 -2.64
N ALA A 22 -52.23 12.46 -2.92
CA ALA A 22 -51.78 13.70 -2.28
C ALA A 22 -52.24 14.92 -3.08
N ASP A 23 -52.47 16.02 -2.38
CA ASP A 23 -52.86 17.31 -2.95
C ASP A 23 -51.61 18.15 -3.27
N LEU A 24 -50.82 17.64 -4.23
CA LEU A 24 -49.60 18.28 -4.76
C LEU A 24 -49.88 19.00 -6.07
N GLN A 25 -49.07 20.01 -6.39
CA GLN A 25 -49.08 20.61 -7.73
C GLN A 25 -48.62 19.58 -8.76
N ASP A 26 -49.06 19.73 -10.02
CA ASP A 26 -48.91 18.67 -11.02
C ASP A 26 -47.43 18.39 -11.40
N ASP A 27 -46.57 19.40 -11.32
CA ASP A 27 -45.11 19.29 -11.46
C ASP A 27 -44.45 18.56 -10.27
N GLU A 28 -44.96 18.79 -9.05
CA GLU A 28 -44.51 18.07 -7.86
C GLU A 28 -44.98 16.60 -7.87
N LYS A 29 -46.16 16.30 -8.43
CA LYS A 29 -46.63 14.92 -8.59
C LYS A 29 -45.74 14.14 -9.54
N GLU A 30 -45.40 14.72 -10.69
CA GLU A 30 -44.52 14.07 -11.67
C GLU A 30 -43.13 13.80 -11.08
N PHE A 31 -42.57 14.76 -10.36
CA PHE A 31 -41.29 14.59 -9.66
C PHE A 31 -41.35 13.49 -8.59
N VAL A 32 -42.39 13.46 -7.75
CA VAL A 32 -42.51 12.44 -6.69
C VAL A 32 -42.78 11.05 -7.26
N GLU A 33 -43.57 10.94 -8.34
CA GLU A 33 -43.77 9.67 -9.05
C GLU A 33 -42.48 9.16 -9.70
N GLU A 34 -41.66 10.05 -10.26
CA GLU A 34 -40.32 9.72 -10.77
C GLU A 34 -39.37 9.29 -9.67
N LEU A 35 -39.37 9.97 -8.52
CA LEU A 35 -38.55 9.61 -7.36
C LEU A 35 -38.96 8.25 -6.77
N MET A 36 -40.26 7.98 -6.70
CA MET A 36 -40.81 6.69 -6.25
C MET A 36 -40.53 5.56 -7.25
N ARG A 37 -40.53 5.86 -8.56
CA ARG A 37 -40.12 4.93 -9.62
C ARG A 37 -38.64 4.61 -9.52
N MET A 38 -37.77 5.62 -9.32
CA MET A 38 -36.33 5.43 -9.10
C MET A 38 -36.03 4.63 -7.82
N ALA A 39 -36.74 4.92 -6.72
CA ALA A 39 -36.57 4.19 -5.46
C ALA A 39 -37.03 2.72 -5.56
N LYS A 40 -38.03 2.42 -6.41
CA LYS A 40 -38.46 1.04 -6.68
C LYS A 40 -37.54 0.30 -7.64
N SER A 41 -36.92 0.99 -8.61
CA SER A 41 -35.96 0.38 -9.54
C SER A 41 -34.58 0.18 -8.93
N ASN A 42 -34.25 0.94 -7.87
CA ASN A 42 -33.00 0.82 -7.11
C ASN A 42 -33.33 0.61 -5.62
N PRO A 43 -33.87 -0.55 -5.21
CA PRO A 43 -34.02 -0.84 -3.79
C PRO A 43 -32.64 -0.77 -3.13
N PRO A 44 -32.51 -0.15 -1.95
CA PRO A 44 -31.25 -0.21 -1.22
C PRO A 44 -30.89 -1.67 -0.95
N ASP A 45 -29.59 -1.95 -1.00
CA ASP A 45 -29.03 -3.26 -0.70
C ASP A 45 -29.66 -3.82 0.60
N PRO A 46 -30.24 -5.04 0.60
CA PRO A 46 -30.84 -5.64 1.78
C PRO A 46 -29.90 -5.70 2.99
N HIS A 47 -28.60 -5.90 2.76
CA HIS A 47 -27.55 -5.88 3.80
C HIS A 47 -27.29 -4.47 4.32
N PHE A 48 -27.33 -3.44 3.48
CA PHE A 48 -27.27 -2.05 3.97
C PHE A 48 -28.47 -1.75 4.87
N VAL A 49 -29.68 -2.19 4.49
CA VAL A 49 -30.89 -2.01 5.30
C VAL A 49 -30.79 -2.78 6.62
N GLU A 50 -30.25 -4.01 6.59
CA GLU A 50 -30.08 -4.85 7.77
C GLU A 50 -28.97 -4.32 8.70
N ASP A 51 -27.82 -3.92 8.17
CA ASP A 51 -26.72 -3.32 8.93
C ASP A 51 -27.13 -1.96 9.51
N LEU A 52 -27.77 -1.08 8.72
CA LEU A 52 -28.32 0.17 9.23
C LEU A 52 -29.38 -0.09 10.31
N SER A 53 -30.28 -1.06 10.11
CA SER A 53 -31.26 -1.46 11.13
C SER A 53 -30.60 -1.99 12.39
N HIS A 54 -29.53 -2.77 12.27
CA HIS A 54 -28.77 -3.31 13.38
C HIS A 54 -28.03 -2.20 14.14
N ARG A 55 -27.34 -1.29 13.43
CA ARG A 55 -26.68 -0.11 14.01
C ARG A 55 -27.69 0.83 14.68
N LEU A 56 -28.84 1.06 14.08
CA LEU A 56 -29.91 1.86 14.68
C LEU A 56 -30.48 1.19 15.93
N ARG A 57 -30.70 -0.13 15.93
CA ARG A 57 -31.14 -0.87 17.13
C ARG A 57 -30.08 -0.89 18.23
N LYS A 58 -28.79 -0.93 17.87
CA LYS A 58 -27.66 -0.91 18.80
C LYS A 58 -27.48 0.47 19.44
N ASN A 59 -27.59 1.53 18.65
CA ASN A 59 -27.36 2.92 19.10
C ASN A 59 -28.62 3.58 19.67
N TYR A 60 -29.80 3.09 19.28
CA TYR A 60 -31.11 3.51 19.79
C TYR A 60 -31.91 2.27 20.19
N PRO A 61 -31.54 1.56 21.27
CA PRO A 61 -32.27 0.39 21.73
C PRO A 61 -33.70 0.83 22.05
N VAL A 62 -34.63 0.46 21.16
CA VAL A 62 -36.06 0.70 21.37
C VAL A 62 -36.43 -0.02 22.66
N SER A 63 -36.80 0.74 23.69
CA SER A 63 -37.23 0.15 24.95
C SER A 63 -38.47 -0.70 24.68
N SER A 64 -38.29 -2.01 24.63
CA SER A 64 -39.35 -2.96 24.40
C SER A 64 -40.21 -3.07 25.65
N SER A 65 -41.25 -2.23 25.76
CA SER A 65 -42.41 -2.56 26.59
C SER A 65 -43.74 -2.10 25.99
N THR A 66 -44.52 -3.11 25.63
CA THR A 66 -46.00 -3.21 25.65
C THR A 66 -46.88 -2.36 24.73
N ARG A 67 -47.43 -3.10 23.77
CA ARG A 67 -48.77 -2.97 23.17
C ARG A 67 -49.86 -3.02 24.27
N ARG A 68 -50.43 -1.89 24.71
CA ARG A 68 -51.84 -1.77 25.16
C ARG A 68 -52.29 -0.32 25.34
N SER A 69 -53.60 -0.13 25.18
CA SER A 69 -54.35 1.09 24.90
C SER A 69 -54.52 2.09 26.05
N ARG A 70 -54.63 3.38 25.65
CA ARG A 70 -55.51 4.46 26.18
C ARG A 70 -55.49 4.80 27.69
N ARG A 71 -55.16 6.09 27.92
CA ARG A 71 -55.61 7.08 28.96
C ARG A 71 -54.66 7.40 30.12
N SER A 72 -54.49 8.74 30.28
CA SER A 72 -54.30 9.55 31.50
C SER A 72 -53.03 9.32 32.35
N LEU A 73 -52.11 10.29 32.37
CA LEU A 73 -51.98 11.39 33.36
C LEU A 73 -51.35 10.95 34.72
N TRP A 74 -50.20 11.56 35.02
CA TRP A 74 -49.81 12.21 36.29
C TRP A 74 -49.20 11.41 37.48
N PHE A 75 -48.00 11.89 37.90
CA PHE A 75 -47.28 11.74 39.20
C PHE A 75 -46.76 10.35 39.62
N ALA A 76 -45.67 10.13 40.38
CA ALA A 76 -44.73 10.94 41.18
C ALA A 76 -43.50 10.02 41.51
N LEU A 77 -42.25 10.51 41.48
CA LEU A 77 -41.34 10.84 42.62
C LEU A 77 -40.82 9.70 43.54
N ALA A 78 -39.49 9.66 43.70
CA ALA A 78 -38.71 9.64 44.97
C ALA A 78 -37.85 8.41 45.40
N GLY A 79 -36.58 8.72 45.76
CA GLY A 79 -35.78 8.15 46.86
C GLY A 79 -34.79 7.01 46.52
N ALA A 80 -33.58 6.88 47.09
CA ALA A 80 -32.76 7.65 48.03
C ALA A 80 -31.32 7.05 48.06
N ALA A 81 -30.39 7.79 48.67
CA ALA A 81 -28.96 7.51 48.86
C ALA A 81 -28.63 6.40 49.89
N ALA A 82 -27.40 5.84 49.85
CA ALA A 82 -26.49 5.66 51.01
C ALA A 82 -25.19 4.85 50.70
N VAL A 83 -24.15 5.15 51.50
CA VAL A 83 -22.93 4.39 51.86
C VAL A 83 -21.61 4.78 51.17
N ILE A 84 -21.07 5.92 51.63
CA ILE A 84 -19.65 6.11 51.92
C ILE A 84 -19.51 5.98 53.45
N LEU A 85 -18.80 4.95 53.93
CA LEU A 85 -18.15 4.85 55.25
C LEU A 85 -17.64 3.41 55.40
N ILE A 86 -16.40 3.22 55.90
CA ILE A 86 -15.56 2.00 55.86
C ILE A 86 -14.74 1.96 54.56
N LEU A 87 -13.59 2.65 54.41
CA LEU A 87 -12.31 2.32 55.04
C LEU A 87 -11.33 3.51 54.93
N LEU A 88 -11.49 4.48 55.83
CA LEU A 88 -10.39 5.32 56.29
C LEU A 88 -10.22 4.98 57.77
N PHE A 89 -9.12 4.31 58.13
CA PHE A 89 -8.28 4.50 59.33
C PHE A 89 -7.37 3.29 59.56
N GLY A 90 -6.06 3.49 59.38
CA GLY A 90 -5.01 2.52 59.73
C GLY A 90 -3.61 2.92 59.26
N LEU A 91 -3.05 4.01 59.81
CA LEU A 91 -1.63 4.41 59.77
C LEU A 91 -0.83 3.71 60.94
N PRO A 92 0.47 3.96 61.22
CA PRO A 92 1.73 3.94 60.43
C PRO A 92 2.95 3.32 61.19
N VAL A 93 4.12 3.04 60.56
CA VAL A 93 5.50 2.96 61.17
C VAL A 93 6.56 3.08 60.02
N MET A 94 7.38 4.13 59.83
CA MET A 94 8.67 4.60 60.44
C MET A 94 9.99 3.84 60.08
N LEU A 95 10.80 4.45 59.17
CA LEU A 95 12.28 4.63 59.06
C LEU A 95 13.25 3.41 58.89
N PRO A 96 14.54 3.56 58.44
CA PRO A 96 15.37 4.75 58.09
C PRO A 96 16.19 4.65 56.74
N PRO A 97 17.04 5.66 56.38
CA PRO A 97 17.87 5.66 55.16
C PRO A 97 19.28 5.07 55.37
N VAL A 98 19.91 4.59 54.29
CA VAL A 98 21.33 4.18 54.27
C VAL A 98 22.07 4.86 53.12
N ASN A 99 23.06 5.68 53.48
CA ASN A 99 24.30 5.98 52.75
C ASN A 99 25.38 6.13 53.84
N PRO A 100 26.57 5.53 53.70
CA PRO A 100 27.71 6.20 53.04
C PRO A 100 28.56 5.19 52.23
N VAL A 101 29.54 5.57 51.39
CA VAL A 101 30.92 5.91 51.75
C VAL A 101 31.61 6.53 50.53
N ALA A 102 32.30 7.66 50.76
CA ALA A 102 33.32 8.21 49.87
C ALA A 102 34.68 7.62 50.26
N GLU A 103 35.41 7.08 49.28
CA GLU A 103 36.84 6.81 49.44
C GLU A 103 37.66 7.89 48.74
N ALA A 104 38.50 8.54 49.53
CA ALA A 104 39.56 9.42 49.09
C ALA A 104 40.77 8.58 48.69
N VAL A 105 41.33 8.83 47.51
CA VAL A 105 42.65 8.31 47.12
C VAL A 105 43.59 9.51 46.91
N THR A 106 44.70 9.49 47.63
CA THR A 106 45.81 10.46 47.57
C THR A 106 46.70 10.19 46.34
N PRO A 107 47.50 11.18 45.89
CA PRO A 107 48.15 11.17 44.59
C PRO A 107 49.44 10.34 44.61
N THR A 108 49.66 9.54 43.57
CA THR A 108 50.97 8.96 43.28
C THR A 108 51.59 9.66 42.08
N THR A 109 52.82 10.12 42.28
CA THR A 109 53.66 10.87 41.36
C THR A 109 54.03 10.06 40.12
N ALA A 110 54.16 10.78 39.00
CA ALA A 110 54.43 10.29 37.66
C ALA A 110 55.73 9.47 37.50
N GLN A 111 55.66 8.44 36.66
CA GLN A 111 56.77 8.02 35.81
C GLN A 111 56.33 8.09 34.35
N THR A 112 57.04 8.93 33.61
CA THR A 112 56.92 9.18 32.18
C THR A 112 57.34 7.93 31.41
N LEU A 113 56.39 7.26 30.76
CA LEU A 113 56.67 6.36 29.65
C LEU A 113 56.01 6.93 28.41
N VAL A 114 56.84 7.26 27.42
CA VAL A 114 56.41 7.69 26.08
C VAL A 114 55.74 6.49 25.41
N ALA A 115 54.42 6.39 25.55
CA ALA A 115 53.60 5.46 24.81
C ALA A 115 53.30 6.07 23.43
N ALA A 116 53.63 5.31 22.38
CA ALA A 116 53.26 5.65 21.01
C ALA A 116 51.74 5.91 20.92
N ALA A 117 51.38 6.95 20.18
CA ALA A 117 49.98 7.31 19.94
C ALA A 117 49.20 6.07 19.47
N PRO A 118 48.12 5.67 20.17
CA PRO A 118 47.18 4.70 19.62
C PRO A 118 46.63 5.27 18.31
N PRO A 119 46.45 4.47 17.26
CA PRO A 119 45.70 4.91 16.10
C PRO A 119 44.31 5.35 16.60
N THR A 120 43.98 6.62 16.36
CA THR A 120 42.65 7.18 16.59
C THR A 120 41.64 6.40 15.74
N GLN A 121 41.06 5.35 16.31
CA GLN A 121 39.81 4.80 15.81
C GLN A 121 38.71 5.86 16.04
N PRO A 122 37.84 6.13 15.06
CA PRO A 122 36.70 7.01 15.28
C PRO A 122 35.80 6.40 16.37
N THR A 123 35.68 7.08 17.52
CA THR A 123 34.99 6.56 18.71
C THR A 123 33.46 6.64 18.63
N GLU A 124 32.88 7.20 17.56
CA GLU A 124 31.44 7.33 17.41
C GLU A 124 30.93 6.50 16.23
N LEU A 125 30.07 5.52 16.52
CA LEU A 125 29.29 4.80 15.51
C LEU A 125 28.49 5.81 14.68
N PRO A 126 28.41 5.63 13.34
CA PRO A 126 27.65 6.54 12.50
C PRO A 126 26.18 6.51 12.92
N SER A 127 25.52 7.65 12.82
CA SER A 127 24.10 7.73 13.08
C SER A 127 23.33 7.00 11.99
N LEU A 128 22.32 6.24 12.40
CA LEU A 128 21.41 5.51 11.55
C LEU A 128 20.16 6.35 11.31
N PRO A 129 19.47 6.15 10.18
CA PRO A 129 18.23 6.84 9.94
C PRO A 129 17.20 6.44 10.98
N LEU A 130 16.47 7.40 11.52
CA LEU A 130 15.30 7.12 12.33
C LEU A 130 14.22 6.45 11.45
N LEU A 131 13.78 5.26 11.84
CA LEU A 131 12.62 4.61 11.24
C LEU A 131 11.35 5.28 11.81
N GLY A 132 10.54 5.93 10.96
CA GLY A 132 9.39 6.76 11.40
C GLY A 132 8.99 7.82 10.37
N PRO A 133 7.71 8.28 10.28
CA PRO A 133 7.43 9.51 9.57
C PRO A 133 8.19 10.60 10.28
N SER A 134 8.96 11.36 9.51
CA SER A 134 9.57 12.58 10.00
C SER A 134 8.50 13.61 10.41
N SER A 135 7.25 13.46 9.99
CA SER A 135 6.23 14.52 10.00
C SER A 135 5.13 14.41 11.06
N VAL A 136 4.83 13.24 11.63
CA VAL A 136 3.66 13.14 12.53
C VAL A 136 4.09 13.21 14.01
N LYS A 137 3.84 14.36 14.66
CA LYS A 137 3.79 14.48 16.14
C LYS A 137 2.60 13.69 16.74
N ALA A 138 2.35 12.46 16.28
CA ALA A 138 1.35 11.58 16.87
C ALA A 138 2.02 10.83 18.02
N SER A 139 1.84 11.34 19.23
CA SER A 139 2.21 10.63 20.46
C SER A 139 1.32 9.41 20.70
N ALA A 140 1.14 8.52 19.72
CA ALA A 140 0.26 7.37 19.86
C ALA A 140 1.01 6.24 20.58
N ASN A 141 0.52 5.85 21.76
CA ASN A 141 0.76 4.53 22.34
C ASN A 141 -0.21 3.49 21.75
N LEU A 142 -0.06 2.21 22.11
CA LEU A 142 -0.95 1.15 21.61
C LEU A 142 -2.44 1.40 21.90
N SER A 143 -2.77 1.93 23.08
CA SER A 143 -4.16 2.22 23.48
C SER A 143 -4.72 3.45 22.78
N GLU A 144 -3.86 4.40 22.40
CA GLU A 144 -4.26 5.51 21.54
C GLU A 144 -4.50 4.97 20.14
N GLN A 145 -3.52 4.30 19.52
CA GLN A 145 -3.60 3.81 18.14
C GLN A 145 -4.74 2.81 17.92
N PHE A 146 -4.98 1.91 18.88
CA PHE A 146 -5.99 0.86 18.83
C PHE A 146 -6.88 0.94 20.08
N PRO A 147 -7.78 1.95 20.15
CA PRO A 147 -8.57 2.23 21.35
C PRO A 147 -9.56 1.11 21.70
N ASN A 148 -9.91 0.29 20.71
CA ASN A 148 -10.81 -0.85 20.86
C ASN A 148 -10.07 -2.16 21.19
N ALA A 149 -8.73 -2.14 21.31
CA ALA A 149 -7.92 -3.32 21.60
C ALA A 149 -7.45 -3.39 23.07
N SER A 150 -7.42 -4.58 23.63
CA SER A 150 -6.86 -4.87 24.95
C SER A 150 -5.66 -5.81 24.83
N TRP A 151 -4.48 -5.32 25.19
CA TRP A 151 -3.21 -6.00 24.96
C TRP A 151 -2.78 -6.82 26.19
N THR A 152 -2.56 -8.12 26.02
CA THR A 152 -2.05 -9.02 27.06
C THR A 152 -0.74 -9.67 26.61
N LEU A 153 0.32 -9.54 27.42
CA LEU A 153 1.58 -10.24 27.20
C LEU A 153 1.56 -11.61 27.90
N GLN A 154 1.69 -12.69 27.13
CA GLN A 154 1.62 -14.09 27.59
C GLN A 154 2.92 -14.87 27.30
N THR A 155 4.03 -14.16 27.08
CA THR A 155 5.35 -14.75 26.86
C THR A 155 6.38 -14.11 27.77
N GLU A 156 7.43 -14.86 28.11
CA GLU A 156 8.65 -14.27 28.64
C GLU A 156 9.34 -13.44 27.57
N LEU A 157 9.80 -12.24 27.92
CA LEU A 157 10.54 -11.38 27.01
C LEU A 157 12.02 -11.75 27.01
N PRO A 158 12.67 -11.82 25.84
CA PRO A 158 14.10 -12.15 25.77
C PRO A 158 14.94 -11.09 26.46
N LYS A 159 15.94 -11.55 27.23
CA LYS A 159 16.90 -10.69 27.94
C LYS A 159 18.04 -10.17 27.06
N GLY A 160 18.23 -10.75 25.89
CA GLY A 160 19.27 -10.38 24.95
C GLY A 160 18.82 -10.53 23.50
N PRO A 161 19.63 -10.06 22.54
CA PRO A 161 20.97 -9.53 22.77
C PRO A 161 20.96 -8.06 23.27
N ALA A 162 22.08 -7.60 23.85
CA ALA A 162 22.26 -6.19 24.24
C ALA A 162 22.81 -5.31 23.09
N SER A 163 23.26 -5.95 22.01
CA SER A 163 23.74 -5.30 20.80
C SER A 163 23.39 -6.17 19.59
N ALA A 164 23.12 -5.55 18.46
CA ALA A 164 22.86 -6.26 17.21
C ALA A 164 23.59 -5.58 16.05
N SER A 165 23.87 -6.35 15.01
CA SER A 165 24.44 -5.85 13.78
C SER A 165 23.46 -4.94 13.07
N VAL A 166 23.98 -4.00 12.30
CA VAL A 166 23.23 -3.27 11.27
C VAL A 166 23.80 -3.68 9.93
N TYR A 167 22.91 -3.89 8.98
CA TYR A 167 23.29 -4.31 7.63
C TYR A 167 22.85 -3.29 6.60
N LYS A 168 23.34 -3.46 5.39
CA LYS A 168 22.98 -2.67 4.22
C LYS A 168 22.73 -3.59 3.04
N ILE A 169 21.63 -3.34 2.34
CA ILE A 169 21.36 -3.92 1.03
C ILE A 169 22.20 -3.17 0.00
N VAL A 170 23.20 -3.85 -0.52
CA VAL A 170 24.07 -3.35 -1.57
C VAL A 170 23.34 -3.55 -2.89
N SER A 171 23.23 -2.46 -3.67
CA SER A 171 22.73 -2.58 -5.03
C SER A 171 23.64 -3.50 -5.80
N GLN A 172 23.07 -4.56 -6.36
CA GLN A 172 23.77 -5.24 -7.43
C GLN A 172 23.82 -4.32 -8.65
N PRO A 173 24.89 -4.39 -9.46
CA PRO A 173 24.92 -3.69 -10.74
C PRO A 173 23.72 -4.10 -11.61
N ASP A 174 23.43 -3.30 -12.63
CA ASP A 174 22.39 -3.58 -13.61
C ASP A 174 22.44 -5.04 -14.06
N LEU A 175 21.28 -5.70 -14.04
CA LEU A 175 21.16 -7.11 -14.40
C LEU A 175 21.73 -7.32 -15.81
N LYS A 176 22.74 -8.19 -15.93
CA LYS A 176 23.38 -8.51 -17.21
C LYS A 176 22.96 -9.89 -17.71
N VAL A 177 23.09 -10.08 -19.02
CA VAL A 177 22.82 -11.38 -19.68
C VAL A 177 23.69 -12.50 -19.07
N GLU A 178 24.93 -12.21 -18.67
CA GLU A 178 25.82 -13.19 -18.05
C GLU A 178 25.30 -13.67 -16.69
N ASP A 179 24.60 -12.81 -15.95
CA ASP A 179 24.06 -13.18 -14.64
C ASP A 179 22.82 -14.06 -14.80
N ALA A 180 21.97 -13.75 -15.78
CA ALA A 180 20.87 -14.65 -16.19
C ALA A 180 21.40 -16.01 -16.66
N ARG A 181 22.50 -16.03 -17.45
CA ARG A 181 23.15 -17.29 -17.87
C ARG A 181 23.68 -18.11 -16.70
N LYS A 182 24.40 -17.48 -15.75
CA LYS A 182 24.92 -18.17 -14.56
C LYS A 182 23.78 -18.82 -13.76
N LEU A 183 22.67 -18.10 -13.57
CA LEU A 183 21.52 -18.63 -12.85
C LEU A 183 20.84 -19.77 -13.61
N ALA A 184 20.67 -19.63 -14.93
CA ALA A 184 20.17 -20.70 -15.79
C ALA A 184 21.04 -21.97 -15.72
N ASP A 185 22.37 -21.81 -15.76
CA ASP A 185 23.32 -22.92 -15.64
C ASP A 185 23.24 -23.60 -14.26
N GLN A 186 22.97 -22.85 -13.18
CA GLN A 186 22.75 -23.43 -11.86
C GLN A 186 21.50 -24.31 -11.82
N PHE A 187 20.43 -23.93 -12.53
CA PHE A 187 19.26 -24.79 -12.70
C PHE A 187 19.52 -25.97 -13.65
N GLY A 188 20.53 -25.88 -14.51
CA GLY A 188 20.89 -26.88 -15.51
C GLY A 188 20.31 -26.60 -16.90
N MET A 189 19.80 -25.38 -17.13
CA MET A 189 19.16 -24.98 -18.37
C MET A 189 20.20 -24.65 -19.45
N LYS A 190 19.93 -25.06 -20.69
CA LYS A 190 20.73 -24.81 -21.89
C LYS A 190 20.01 -23.98 -22.95
N GLY A 191 18.81 -23.51 -22.62
CA GLY A 191 18.00 -22.62 -23.43
C GLY A 191 18.66 -21.28 -23.80
N ASN A 192 18.09 -20.64 -24.81
CA ASN A 192 18.46 -19.28 -25.23
C ASN A 192 17.98 -18.24 -24.20
N ILE A 193 18.66 -17.10 -24.13
CA ILE A 193 18.30 -15.98 -23.26
C ILE A 193 17.72 -14.87 -24.12
N TYR A 194 16.57 -14.37 -23.72
CA TYR A 194 15.84 -13.31 -24.40
C TYR A 194 15.79 -12.08 -23.51
N ALA A 195 16.12 -10.93 -24.08
CA ALA A 195 15.95 -9.64 -23.41
C ALA A 195 14.50 -9.19 -23.59
N ASN A 196 13.86 -8.78 -22.50
CA ASN A 196 12.56 -8.13 -22.54
C ASN A 196 12.78 -6.62 -22.33
N GLU A 197 12.28 -5.82 -23.25
CA GLU A 197 12.30 -4.37 -23.11
C GLU A 197 11.37 -3.97 -21.95
N SER A 198 11.87 -3.10 -21.06
CA SER A 198 11.05 -2.44 -20.06
C SER A 198 10.87 -0.98 -20.50
N PRO A 199 9.69 -0.38 -20.35
CA PRO A 199 9.51 1.06 -20.53
C PRO A 199 10.35 1.88 -19.53
N GLN A 200 10.86 1.24 -18.47
CA GLN A 200 11.84 1.83 -17.57
C GLN A 200 13.26 1.57 -18.10
N PRO A 201 14.02 2.61 -18.50
CA PRO A 201 15.33 2.46 -19.16
C PRO A 201 16.34 1.60 -18.38
N ASP A 202 16.28 1.67 -17.05
CA ASP A 202 17.25 1.03 -16.15
C ASP A 202 16.72 -0.30 -15.57
N PHE A 203 15.57 -0.80 -16.04
CA PHE A 203 14.98 -2.05 -15.58
C PHE A 203 15.15 -3.16 -16.61
N HIS A 204 16.21 -3.97 -16.46
CA HIS A 204 16.43 -5.11 -17.33
C HIS A 204 15.66 -6.36 -16.87
N LYS A 205 15.20 -7.13 -17.86
CA LYS A 205 14.49 -8.39 -17.69
C LYS A 205 15.02 -9.39 -18.72
N PHE A 206 15.30 -10.61 -18.28
CA PHE A 206 15.70 -11.71 -19.14
C PHE A 206 14.78 -12.91 -18.94
N THR A 207 14.42 -13.56 -20.04
CA THR A 207 13.73 -14.87 -20.01
C THR A 207 14.65 -15.92 -20.61
N VAL A 208 14.78 -17.06 -19.95
CA VAL A 208 15.49 -18.25 -20.47
C VAL A 208 14.47 -19.35 -20.67
N ILE A 209 14.45 -19.93 -21.87
CA ILE A 209 13.46 -20.96 -22.26
C ILE A 209 14.21 -22.21 -22.70
N ASP A 210 13.95 -23.32 -22.02
CA ASP A 210 14.57 -24.62 -22.30
C ASP A 210 13.51 -25.74 -22.28
N GLY A 211 12.93 -26.02 -23.44
CA GLY A 211 11.80 -26.95 -23.54
C GLY A 211 10.59 -26.44 -22.75
N LYS A 212 10.19 -27.20 -21.71
CA LYS A 212 9.11 -26.81 -20.77
C LYS A 212 9.61 -25.97 -19.60
N SER A 213 10.91 -25.87 -19.40
CA SER A 213 11.49 -25.09 -18.32
C SER A 213 11.60 -23.62 -18.72
N SER A 214 11.23 -22.74 -17.79
CA SER A 214 11.35 -21.30 -17.95
C SER A 214 12.01 -20.68 -16.73
N LEU A 215 12.89 -19.71 -16.97
CA LEU A 215 13.49 -18.87 -15.94
C LEU A 215 13.33 -17.41 -16.35
N PHE A 216 12.56 -16.66 -15.56
CA PHE A 216 12.41 -15.23 -15.71
C PHE A 216 13.26 -14.52 -14.64
N VAL A 217 14.22 -13.70 -15.06
CA VAL A 217 15.13 -12.95 -14.17
C VAL A 217 14.91 -11.46 -14.39
N TYR A 218 14.75 -10.70 -13.31
CA TYR A 218 14.33 -9.31 -13.43
C TYR A 218 14.83 -8.43 -12.29
N GLY A 219 14.90 -7.14 -12.61
CA GLY A 219 15.11 -6.07 -11.65
C GLY A 219 16.44 -6.18 -10.92
N PHE A 220 16.40 -5.79 -9.65
CA PHE A 220 17.56 -5.64 -8.80
C PHE A 220 17.65 -6.84 -7.85
N ASN A 221 18.85 -7.17 -7.35
CA ASN A 221 19.11 -8.33 -6.48
C ASN A 221 18.91 -9.71 -7.13
N LEU A 222 19.00 -9.82 -8.47
CA LEU A 222 18.82 -11.09 -9.18
C LEU A 222 17.49 -11.78 -8.80
N SER A 223 16.40 -11.00 -8.76
CA SER A 223 15.07 -11.57 -8.52
C SER A 223 14.67 -12.47 -9.69
N PHE A 224 14.03 -13.60 -9.42
CA PHE A 224 13.68 -14.55 -10.45
C PHE A 224 12.44 -15.41 -10.12
N THR A 225 11.83 -15.93 -11.17
CA THR A 225 10.86 -17.01 -11.14
C THR A 225 11.36 -18.15 -12.03
N TYR A 226 11.50 -19.34 -11.46
CA TYR A 226 11.88 -20.56 -12.18
C TYR A 226 10.74 -21.56 -12.14
N ARG A 227 10.38 -22.10 -13.31
CA ARG A 227 9.40 -23.18 -13.48
C ARG A 227 10.06 -24.32 -14.24
N PRO A 228 10.28 -25.50 -13.62
CA PRO A 228 10.79 -26.67 -14.34
C PRO A 228 9.87 -27.12 -15.47
N ASP A 229 8.56 -26.97 -15.28
CA ASP A 229 7.54 -27.22 -16.28
C ASP A 229 6.43 -26.16 -16.15
N VAL A 230 6.41 -25.22 -17.10
CA VAL A 230 5.45 -24.10 -17.15
C VAL A 230 3.99 -24.54 -17.25
N PHE A 231 3.73 -25.77 -17.70
CA PHE A 231 2.37 -26.29 -17.84
C PHE A 231 1.90 -27.05 -16.61
N ARG A 232 2.83 -27.55 -15.79
CA ARG A 232 2.50 -28.43 -14.68
C ARG A 232 1.96 -27.68 -13.46
N VAL A 233 2.51 -26.50 -13.16
CA VAL A 233 2.08 -25.69 -12.00
C VAL A 233 0.59 -25.37 -12.06
N ASP A 234 0.07 -25.08 -13.27
CA ASP A 234 -1.34 -24.77 -13.52
C ASP A 234 -2.20 -26.01 -13.77
N ASN A 235 -1.76 -27.21 -13.37
CA ASN A 235 -2.54 -28.44 -13.51
C ASN A 235 -2.29 -29.40 -12.32
N GLU A 236 -1.76 -28.89 -11.21
CA GLU A 236 -1.51 -29.68 -10.00
C GLU A 236 -2.77 -29.70 -9.11
N HIS A 237 -3.45 -30.84 -9.08
CA HIS A 237 -4.70 -31.03 -8.32
C HIS A 237 -4.63 -32.16 -7.30
N GLY A 238 -3.45 -32.72 -7.08
CA GLY A 238 -3.27 -33.79 -6.10
C GLY A 238 -3.39 -33.30 -4.67
N VAL A 239 -3.45 -34.25 -3.73
CA VAL A 239 -3.51 -33.91 -2.30
C VAL A 239 -2.18 -33.27 -1.88
N VAL A 240 -2.27 -32.04 -1.38
CA VAL A 240 -1.12 -31.28 -0.87
C VAL A 240 -0.39 -32.10 0.21
N LEU A 241 0.93 -32.20 0.07
CA LEU A 241 1.77 -32.90 1.05
C LEU A 241 1.76 -32.20 2.41
N SER A 242 2.09 -32.91 3.50
CA SER A 242 2.30 -32.23 4.78
C SER A 242 3.45 -31.23 4.69
N PHE A 243 3.38 -30.15 5.47
CA PHE A 243 4.41 -29.11 5.46
C PHE A 243 5.82 -29.67 5.66
N GLU A 244 6.00 -30.66 6.53
CA GLU A 244 7.31 -31.27 6.80
C GLU A 244 7.91 -31.92 5.55
N LYS A 245 7.08 -32.60 4.76
CA LYS A 245 7.52 -33.23 3.50
C LYS A 245 7.79 -32.20 2.42
N GLN A 246 6.94 -31.18 2.30
CA GLN A 246 7.17 -30.08 1.38
C GLN A 246 8.49 -29.37 1.70
N ALA A 247 8.70 -29.03 2.98
CA ALA A 247 9.90 -28.37 3.48
C ALA A 247 11.17 -29.22 3.21
N GLU A 248 11.11 -30.53 3.44
CA GLU A 248 12.19 -31.45 3.10
C GLU A 248 12.55 -31.36 1.61
N LYS A 249 11.57 -31.47 0.72
CA LYS A 249 11.76 -31.43 -0.74
C LYS A 249 12.28 -30.09 -1.23
N ALA A 250 11.70 -28.99 -0.75
CA ALA A 250 12.14 -27.64 -1.11
C ALA A 250 13.59 -27.38 -0.68
N VAL A 251 13.95 -27.73 0.57
CA VAL A 251 15.30 -27.54 1.10
C VAL A 251 16.31 -28.45 0.39
N GLU A 252 15.97 -29.71 0.14
CA GLU A 252 16.79 -30.66 -0.63
C GLU A 252 17.11 -30.08 -2.02
N PHE A 253 16.09 -29.61 -2.73
CA PHE A 253 16.26 -29.02 -4.05
C PHE A 253 17.14 -27.76 -4.02
N LEU A 254 16.83 -26.78 -3.18
CA LEU A 254 17.59 -25.53 -3.10
C LEU A 254 19.05 -25.76 -2.66
N LYS A 255 19.31 -26.74 -1.77
CA LYS A 255 20.68 -27.15 -1.41
C LYS A 255 21.42 -27.79 -2.58
N SER A 256 20.76 -28.65 -3.35
CA SER A 256 21.37 -29.29 -4.54
C SER A 256 21.81 -28.27 -5.59
N LYS A 257 21.11 -27.13 -5.68
CA LYS A 257 21.44 -26.01 -6.55
C LYS A 257 22.42 -25.01 -5.92
N GLY A 258 22.80 -25.23 -4.66
CA GLY A 258 23.75 -24.40 -3.94
C GLY A 258 23.20 -23.03 -3.51
N PHE A 259 21.89 -22.86 -3.38
CA PHE A 259 21.29 -21.58 -3.01
C PHE A 259 21.29 -21.30 -1.51
N LEU A 260 21.19 -22.35 -0.68
CA LEU A 260 21.11 -22.21 0.78
C LEU A 260 22.49 -22.24 1.44
N LYS A 261 23.30 -21.19 1.19
CA LYS A 261 24.67 -21.04 1.75
C LYS A 261 24.72 -20.28 3.09
N TYR A 262 23.57 -19.83 3.58
CA TYR A 262 23.40 -19.07 4.82
C TYR A 262 22.54 -19.83 5.82
N LYS A 263 22.46 -19.36 7.07
CA LYS A 263 21.45 -19.87 8.01
C LYS A 263 20.07 -19.39 7.59
N TYR A 264 19.08 -20.26 7.67
CA TYR A 264 17.72 -19.96 7.23
C TYR A 264 16.67 -20.59 8.16
N LYS A 265 15.47 -20.03 8.11
CA LYS A 265 14.24 -20.61 8.67
C LYS A 265 13.34 -21.07 7.54
N VAL A 266 12.59 -22.15 7.77
CA VAL A 266 11.58 -22.67 6.84
C VAL A 266 10.22 -22.55 7.48
N GLU A 267 9.25 -22.01 6.74
CA GLU A 267 7.89 -21.75 7.21
C GLU A 267 6.89 -22.11 6.10
N PRO A 268 5.61 -22.38 6.44
CA PRO A 268 4.57 -22.55 5.44
C PRO A 268 4.42 -21.30 4.57
N GLY A 269 3.93 -21.50 3.34
CA GLY A 269 3.54 -20.43 2.44
C GLY A 269 2.44 -19.55 3.04
N VAL A 270 2.39 -18.31 2.58
CA VAL A 270 1.39 -17.33 3.03
C VAL A 270 0.13 -17.40 2.19
N LEU A 271 0.28 -17.55 0.87
CA LEU A 271 -0.83 -17.47 -0.09
C LEU A 271 -1.41 -18.85 -0.43
N PHE A 272 -0.55 -19.87 -0.51
CA PHE A 272 -0.95 -21.21 -0.94
C PHE A 272 -0.38 -22.30 -0.01
N SER A 273 -1.15 -23.37 0.20
CA SER A 273 -0.79 -24.47 1.12
C SER A 273 0.28 -25.41 0.59
N ASP A 274 0.54 -25.37 -0.71
CA ASP A 274 1.59 -26.10 -1.42
C ASP A 274 2.90 -25.29 -1.50
N GLN A 275 2.97 -24.15 -0.81
CA GLN A 275 4.17 -23.31 -0.78
C GLN A 275 4.97 -23.49 0.51
N VAL A 276 6.29 -23.38 0.35
CA VAL A 276 7.27 -23.33 1.41
C VAL A 276 8.04 -22.02 1.31
N ARG A 277 8.07 -21.26 2.40
CA ARG A 277 8.89 -20.06 2.53
C ARG A 277 10.22 -20.40 3.18
N ILE A 278 11.32 -19.91 2.60
CA ILE A 278 12.64 -19.94 3.18
C ILE A 278 13.11 -18.51 3.40
N THR A 279 13.49 -18.20 4.64
CA THR A 279 13.90 -16.85 5.07
C THR A 279 15.31 -16.88 5.62
N GLN A 280 16.17 -15.97 5.17
CA GLN A 280 17.53 -15.82 5.69
C GLN A 280 17.52 -15.38 7.16
N LEU A 281 18.43 -15.96 7.96
CA LEU A 281 18.69 -15.55 9.34
C LEU A 281 19.98 -14.72 9.41
N LEU A 282 19.86 -13.52 9.96
CA LEU A 282 20.95 -12.59 10.29
C LEU A 282 21.27 -12.69 11.79
N ASP A 283 22.47 -12.23 12.20
CA ASP A 283 22.94 -12.34 13.59
C ASP A 283 22.75 -13.73 14.23
N GLY A 284 22.95 -14.77 13.42
CA GLY A 284 22.75 -16.15 13.81
C GLY A 284 21.30 -16.61 13.64
N ASP A 285 20.35 -15.95 14.30
CA ASP A 285 19.00 -16.50 14.49
C ASP A 285 17.85 -15.50 14.25
N ALA A 286 18.14 -14.24 13.85
CA ALA A 286 17.13 -13.20 13.60
C ALA A 286 16.67 -13.20 12.14
N PRO A 287 15.38 -13.44 11.82
CA PRO A 287 14.91 -13.51 10.44
C PRO A 287 14.92 -12.16 9.74
N LEU A 288 15.27 -12.17 8.46
CA LEU A 288 15.06 -11.06 7.54
C LEU A 288 13.62 -11.11 7.02
N ILE A 289 12.75 -10.28 7.58
CA ILE A 289 11.39 -10.11 7.12
C ILE A 289 11.30 -8.98 6.10
N THR A 290 10.29 -9.05 5.25
CA THR A 290 10.07 -8.14 4.13
C THR A 290 8.75 -7.42 4.30
N SER A 291 8.64 -6.21 3.76
CA SER A 291 7.39 -5.44 3.71
C SER A 291 6.26 -6.21 3.00
N ASP A 292 6.63 -7.03 2.02
CA ASP A 292 5.76 -7.98 1.34
C ASP A 292 6.12 -9.41 1.78
N LEU A 293 5.29 -10.03 2.63
CA LEU A 293 5.51 -11.41 3.12
C LEU A 293 5.40 -12.50 2.04
N THR A 294 4.86 -12.16 0.88
CA THR A 294 4.72 -13.07 -0.27
C THR A 294 5.99 -13.11 -1.11
N ASN A 295 6.92 -12.19 -0.86
CA ASN A 295 8.21 -12.10 -1.54
C ASN A 295 9.42 -12.25 -0.57
N PRO A 296 9.56 -13.41 0.11
CA PRO A 296 10.73 -13.72 0.93
C PRO A 296 12.00 -13.95 0.07
N ASP A 297 13.10 -14.42 0.68
CA ASP A 297 14.29 -14.83 -0.08
C ASP A 297 13.96 -15.93 -1.09
N PHE A 298 13.20 -16.95 -0.66
CA PHE A 298 12.64 -17.97 -1.55
C PHE A 298 11.23 -18.39 -1.14
N THR A 299 10.38 -18.55 -2.15
CA THR A 299 9.12 -19.29 -2.07
C THR A 299 9.17 -20.45 -3.06
N VAL A 300 8.93 -21.67 -2.58
CA VAL A 300 8.96 -22.88 -3.39
C VAL A 300 7.59 -23.53 -3.39
N THR A 301 7.02 -23.77 -4.57
CA THR A 301 5.77 -24.52 -4.74
C THR A 301 6.10 -26.00 -4.97
N VAL A 302 5.52 -26.89 -4.16
CA VAL A 302 5.80 -28.33 -4.16
C VAL A 302 4.53 -29.11 -4.52
N GLY A 303 4.59 -29.90 -5.59
CA GLY A 303 3.48 -30.73 -6.05
C GLY A 303 3.16 -31.89 -5.12
N SER A 304 2.00 -32.52 -5.33
CA SER A 304 1.51 -33.64 -4.51
C SER A 304 2.40 -34.90 -4.58
N ASP A 305 3.19 -35.05 -5.65
CA ASP A 305 4.21 -36.10 -5.81
C ASP A 305 5.58 -35.72 -5.23
N GLY A 306 5.73 -34.51 -4.68
CA GLY A 306 6.97 -33.97 -4.14
C GLY A 306 7.90 -33.31 -5.16
N ALA A 307 7.49 -33.17 -6.43
CA ALA A 307 8.24 -32.43 -7.43
C ALA A 307 8.16 -30.92 -7.17
N ILE A 308 9.22 -30.19 -7.58
CA ILE A 308 9.21 -28.73 -7.53
C ILE A 308 8.48 -28.19 -8.75
N LEU A 309 7.46 -27.35 -8.53
CA LEU A 309 6.64 -26.77 -9.60
C LEU A 309 7.06 -25.35 -9.95
N GLU A 310 7.42 -24.57 -8.93
CA GLU A 310 7.86 -23.18 -9.09
C GLU A 310 8.82 -22.81 -7.96
N ILE A 311 9.79 -21.95 -8.29
CA ILE A 311 10.63 -21.25 -7.31
C ILE A 311 10.58 -19.77 -7.64
N ARG A 312 10.14 -18.96 -6.70
CA ARG A 312 10.35 -17.51 -6.70
C ARG A 312 11.48 -17.21 -5.73
N GLY A 313 12.44 -16.38 -6.13
CA GLY A 313 13.56 -16.06 -5.26
C GLY A 313 14.32 -14.81 -5.62
N GLN A 314 15.20 -14.42 -4.73
CA GLN A 314 16.08 -13.26 -4.88
C GLN A 314 17.37 -13.45 -4.09
N PHE A 315 18.40 -12.69 -4.47
CA PHE A 315 19.71 -12.69 -3.82
C PHE A 315 20.09 -11.27 -3.40
N PRO A 316 19.49 -10.71 -2.34
CA PRO A 316 19.89 -9.40 -1.85
C PRO A 316 21.37 -9.44 -1.43
N GLY A 317 22.16 -8.51 -1.96
CA GLY A 317 23.51 -8.31 -1.48
C GLY A 317 23.43 -7.70 -0.09
N ILE A 318 23.81 -8.41 0.97
CA ILE A 318 23.71 -7.92 2.35
C ILE A 318 25.10 -7.82 2.95
N GLU A 319 25.48 -6.61 3.36
CA GLU A 319 26.76 -6.33 4.01
C GLU A 319 26.55 -5.79 5.42
N LYS A 320 27.35 -6.26 6.38
CA LYS A 320 27.34 -5.74 7.73
C LYS A 320 28.06 -4.39 7.77
N THR A 321 27.38 -3.36 8.27
CA THR A 321 27.92 -1.99 8.36
C THR A 321 28.40 -1.62 9.76
N GLY A 322 27.87 -2.26 10.79
CA GLY A 322 28.25 -1.97 12.18
C GLY A 322 27.58 -2.88 13.19
N THR A 323 27.90 -2.69 14.47
CA THR A 323 27.21 -3.34 15.60
C THR A 323 26.83 -2.25 16.59
N TYR A 324 25.55 -2.20 16.96
CA TYR A 324 24.97 -1.13 17.74
C TYR A 324 24.38 -1.66 19.04
N PRO A 325 24.48 -0.93 20.15
CA PRO A 325 23.66 -1.18 21.33
C PRO A 325 22.18 -1.11 21.00
N ILE A 326 21.41 -2.06 21.51
CA ILE A 326 19.95 -2.12 21.34
C ILE A 326 19.26 -2.12 22.70
N ARG A 327 18.06 -1.53 22.76
CA ARG A 327 17.18 -1.62 23.92
C ARG A 327 16.71 -3.05 24.12
N SER A 328 16.42 -3.43 25.37
CA SER A 328 15.85 -4.75 25.66
C SER A 328 14.41 -4.88 25.10
N ALA A 329 13.95 -6.11 24.88
CA ALA A 329 12.56 -6.36 24.49
C ALA A 329 11.56 -5.83 25.54
N SER A 330 11.92 -5.87 26.83
CA SER A 330 11.13 -5.28 27.91
C SER A 330 11.01 -3.77 27.76
N ASP A 331 12.11 -3.06 27.49
CA ASP A 331 12.08 -1.62 27.30
C ASP A 331 11.30 -1.22 26.04
N ALA A 332 11.43 -1.98 24.96
CA ALA A 332 10.65 -1.78 23.73
C ALA A 332 9.15 -1.96 23.97
N TRP A 333 8.75 -3.03 24.67
CA TRP A 333 7.35 -3.28 25.03
C TRP A 333 6.78 -2.17 25.92
N GLN A 334 7.53 -1.73 26.94
CA GLN A 334 7.11 -0.62 27.79
C GLN A 334 7.01 0.69 27.00
N ALA A 335 7.91 0.94 26.04
CA ALA A 335 7.88 2.13 25.20
C ALA A 335 6.64 2.18 24.28
N LEU A 336 6.16 1.02 23.81
CA LEU A 336 4.88 0.90 23.08
C LEU A 336 3.69 1.28 23.96
N LEU A 337 3.65 0.78 25.21
CA LEU A 337 2.53 0.99 26.13
C LEU A 337 2.44 2.43 26.64
N ASN A 338 3.58 3.06 26.93
CA ASN A 338 3.63 4.41 27.52
C ASN A 338 3.74 5.54 26.48
N GLY A 339 3.79 5.22 25.19
CA GLY A 339 3.83 6.21 24.11
C GLY A 339 5.16 6.92 23.93
N LYS A 340 6.24 6.48 24.58
CA LYS A 340 7.60 7.04 24.39
C LYS A 340 8.14 6.86 22.97
N LEU A 341 7.54 5.97 22.19
CA LEU A 341 7.88 5.81 20.77
C LEU A 341 7.26 6.90 19.89
N SER A 342 6.28 7.67 20.37
CA SER A 342 5.59 8.69 19.56
C SER A 342 5.11 8.15 18.21
N GLY A 343 4.40 7.00 18.21
CA GLY A 343 3.91 6.37 16.98
C GLY A 343 4.98 5.69 16.11
N ARG A 344 6.27 5.69 16.49
CA ARG A 344 7.37 5.07 15.73
C ARG A 344 7.42 3.55 15.89
N PHE A 345 6.36 2.88 15.44
CA PHE A 345 6.30 1.42 15.33
C PHE A 345 5.47 1.03 14.10
N GLY A 346 5.80 -0.13 13.53
CA GLY A 346 5.01 -0.77 12.47
C GLY A 346 4.12 -1.86 13.04
N TYR A 347 3.05 -2.19 12.35
CA TYR A 347 2.20 -3.32 12.70
C TYR A 347 1.72 -4.07 11.47
N GLN A 348 1.41 -5.33 11.68
CA GLN A 348 0.86 -6.21 10.67
C GLN A 348 -0.25 -7.04 11.29
N VAL A 349 -1.36 -7.13 10.57
CA VAL A 349 -2.48 -8.02 10.90
C VAL A 349 -2.66 -8.95 9.73
N ALA A 350 -2.62 -10.25 9.99
CA ALA A 350 -2.78 -11.27 8.97
C ALA A 350 -3.89 -12.22 9.36
N GLN A 351 -4.84 -12.47 8.45
CA GLN A 351 -5.70 -13.64 8.55
C GLN A 351 -4.91 -14.83 8.02
N LEU A 352 -4.18 -15.53 8.90
CA LEU A 352 -3.65 -16.84 8.52
C LEU A 352 -4.77 -17.87 8.67
N TYR A 353 -5.70 -17.89 7.71
CA TYR A 353 -6.34 -19.15 7.41
C TYR A 353 -5.25 -20.09 6.86
N PRO A 354 -5.35 -21.43 7.03
CA PRO A 354 -4.57 -22.31 6.18
C PRO A 354 -4.80 -21.84 4.74
N PRO A 355 -3.73 -21.43 4.04
CA PRO A 355 -3.90 -20.88 2.71
C PRO A 355 -4.61 -21.91 1.83
N PRO A 356 -5.53 -21.48 0.95
CA PRO A 356 -6.23 -22.43 0.11
C PRO A 356 -5.24 -23.18 -0.78
N SER A 357 -5.64 -24.38 -1.23
CA SER A 357 -4.99 -24.96 -2.40
C SER A 357 -5.34 -24.10 -3.61
N GLY A 358 -4.33 -23.66 -4.36
CA GLY A 358 -4.57 -23.05 -5.66
C GLY A 358 -5.24 -24.05 -6.58
N LEU A 359 -6.34 -23.66 -7.23
CA LEU A 359 -6.97 -24.47 -8.27
C LEU A 359 -6.89 -23.71 -9.58
N SER A 360 -5.92 -24.09 -10.41
CA SER A 360 -5.78 -23.60 -11.77
C SER A 360 -5.66 -24.75 -12.75
N TRP A 361 -6.21 -24.55 -13.95
CA TRP A 361 -6.11 -25.44 -15.10
C TRP A 361 -5.54 -24.64 -16.25
N ARG A 362 -4.62 -25.25 -17.00
CA ARG A 362 -4.17 -24.71 -18.27
C ARG A 362 -4.34 -25.75 -19.35
N LYS A 363 -4.92 -25.34 -20.47
CA LYS A 363 -5.15 -26.21 -21.62
C LYS A 363 -3.81 -26.75 -22.13
N LEU A 364 -3.67 -28.06 -22.07
CA LEU A 364 -2.53 -28.79 -22.61
C LEU A 364 -2.84 -29.21 -24.04
N TYR A 365 -1.85 -29.07 -24.91
CA TYR A 365 -1.95 -29.56 -26.28
C TYR A 365 -1.01 -30.74 -26.50
N THR A 366 -1.45 -31.66 -27.35
CA THR A 366 -0.66 -32.83 -27.74
C THR A 366 -0.06 -32.67 -29.13
N THR A 367 1.07 -33.33 -29.40
CA THR A 367 1.69 -33.32 -30.73
C THR A 367 0.70 -33.77 -31.80
N GLY A 368 0.54 -32.97 -32.87
CA GLY A 368 -0.41 -33.21 -33.95
C GLY A 368 -1.80 -32.62 -33.71
N GLU A 369 -2.09 -32.07 -32.53
CA GLU A 369 -3.35 -31.42 -32.23
C GLU A 369 -3.49 -30.09 -32.98
N LYS A 370 -4.71 -29.79 -33.44
CA LYS A 370 -5.05 -28.51 -34.03
C LYS A 370 -5.32 -27.48 -32.94
N VAL A 371 -4.70 -26.32 -33.08
CA VAL A 371 -4.89 -25.17 -32.19
C VAL A 371 -5.72 -24.11 -32.91
N ASP A 372 -6.66 -23.52 -32.20
CA ASP A 372 -7.49 -22.39 -32.62
C ASP A 372 -7.73 -21.52 -31.38
N VAL A 373 -7.02 -20.39 -31.30
CA VAL A 373 -7.02 -19.51 -30.12
C VAL A 373 -6.90 -18.04 -30.50
N ILE A 374 -7.46 -17.17 -29.67
CA ILE A 374 -7.23 -15.74 -29.69
C ILE A 374 -6.32 -15.37 -28.53
N SER A 375 -5.15 -14.81 -28.82
CA SER A 375 -4.15 -14.45 -27.82
C SER A 375 -3.22 -13.35 -28.32
N THR A 376 -2.32 -12.90 -27.46
CA THR A 376 -1.32 -11.89 -27.77
C THR A 376 0.05 -12.55 -27.94
N PRO A 377 0.50 -12.84 -29.17
CA PRO A 377 1.85 -13.29 -29.39
C PRO A 377 2.86 -12.17 -29.05
N GLN A 378 4.00 -12.56 -28.51
CA GLN A 378 5.09 -11.66 -28.15
C GLN A 378 6.39 -12.08 -28.85
N LYS A 379 7.05 -11.12 -29.51
CA LYS A 379 8.36 -11.34 -30.12
C LYS A 379 9.44 -11.12 -29.07
N LEU A 380 10.22 -12.17 -28.81
CA LEU A 380 11.32 -12.15 -27.86
C LEU A 380 12.65 -12.01 -28.61
N ILE A 381 13.41 -10.97 -28.30
CA ILE A 381 14.72 -10.70 -28.91
C ILE A 381 15.80 -11.41 -28.08
N PRO A 382 16.64 -12.27 -28.69
CA PRO A 382 17.69 -12.95 -27.97
C PRO A 382 18.82 -12.00 -27.62
N ALA A 383 19.35 -12.15 -26.41
CA ALA A 383 20.41 -11.30 -25.89
C ALA A 383 21.78 -11.55 -26.55
N ASP A 384 21.97 -12.70 -27.20
CA ASP A 384 23.19 -13.08 -27.92
C ASP A 384 23.16 -12.75 -29.43
N GLY A 385 22.08 -12.13 -29.91
CA GLY A 385 21.91 -11.78 -31.33
C GLY A 385 21.55 -12.95 -32.25
N SER A 386 21.15 -14.11 -31.68
CA SER A 386 20.54 -15.22 -32.45
C SER A 386 19.17 -14.84 -33.02
N GLN A 387 18.42 -15.81 -33.58
CA GLN A 387 17.11 -15.53 -34.16
C GLN A 387 16.04 -15.25 -33.09
N PRO A 388 15.26 -14.17 -33.22
CA PRO A 388 14.07 -13.95 -32.42
C PRO A 388 13.11 -15.12 -32.46
N VAL A 389 12.40 -15.33 -31.35
CA VAL A 389 11.29 -16.28 -31.28
C VAL A 389 10.01 -15.52 -31.02
N VAL A 390 8.89 -16.06 -31.50
CA VAL A 390 7.56 -15.56 -31.14
C VAL A 390 6.96 -16.55 -30.16
N MET A 391 6.45 -16.04 -29.05
CA MET A 391 5.79 -16.85 -28.02
C MET A 391 4.34 -16.45 -27.81
N MET A 392 3.52 -17.41 -27.42
CA MET A 392 2.14 -17.20 -27.01
C MET A 392 1.77 -18.26 -25.98
N ASP A 393 1.34 -17.85 -24.79
CA ASP A 393 0.85 -18.77 -23.74
C ASP A 393 1.84 -19.92 -23.42
N ASP A 394 3.13 -19.59 -23.32
CA ASP A 394 4.26 -20.51 -23.13
C ASP A 394 4.54 -21.49 -24.31
N LEU A 395 3.88 -21.30 -25.46
CA LEU A 395 4.18 -21.99 -26.72
C LEU A 395 5.12 -21.15 -27.60
N VAL A 396 6.10 -21.79 -28.22
CA VAL A 396 6.90 -21.19 -29.29
C VAL A 396 6.14 -21.32 -30.60
N LEU A 397 5.91 -20.19 -31.27
CA LEU A 397 5.23 -20.10 -32.55
C LEU A 397 6.24 -20.15 -33.70
N GLU A 398 5.94 -20.95 -34.71
CA GLU A 398 6.72 -21.11 -35.93
C GLU A 398 5.80 -21.07 -37.16
N GLY A 399 6.37 -21.02 -38.36
CA GLY A 399 5.59 -21.09 -39.60
C GLY A 399 5.09 -19.74 -40.09
N ASN A 400 3.81 -19.64 -40.47
CA ASN A 400 3.24 -18.49 -41.14
C ASN A 400 2.81 -17.40 -40.14
N LEU A 401 3.79 -16.64 -39.65
CA LEU A 401 3.58 -15.53 -38.73
C LEU A 401 3.69 -14.19 -39.47
N PRO A 402 2.79 -13.22 -39.19
CA PRO A 402 3.02 -11.84 -39.59
C PRO A 402 4.20 -11.25 -38.81
N ASP A 403 4.65 -10.04 -39.17
CA ASP A 403 5.67 -9.35 -38.39
C ASP A 403 5.08 -8.90 -37.05
N ILE A 404 5.31 -9.71 -36.02
CA ILE A 404 4.91 -9.40 -34.64
C ILE A 404 5.81 -8.28 -34.14
N LYS A 405 5.20 -7.17 -33.74
CA LYS A 405 5.93 -6.04 -33.14
C LYS A 405 6.39 -6.41 -31.72
N THR A 406 7.53 -5.85 -31.32
CA THR A 406 8.02 -5.95 -29.94
C THR A 406 7.26 -5.01 -29.00
N GLU A 407 6.80 -3.87 -29.52
CA GLU A 407 6.00 -2.89 -28.80
C GLU A 407 4.53 -2.96 -29.24
N GLY A 408 3.62 -2.92 -28.26
CA GLY A 408 2.17 -2.99 -28.49
C GLY A 408 1.69 -4.43 -28.65
N ALA A 409 1.07 -4.95 -27.59
CA ALA A 409 0.37 -6.22 -27.62
C ALA A 409 -0.78 -6.19 -28.64
N GLU A 410 -0.60 -6.84 -29.80
CA GLU A 410 -1.67 -7.04 -30.77
C GLU A 410 -2.39 -8.36 -30.48
N LEU A 411 -3.70 -8.29 -30.33
CA LEU A 411 -4.53 -9.48 -30.18
C LEU A 411 -4.70 -10.17 -31.55
N MET A 412 -4.42 -11.46 -31.61
CA MET A 412 -4.45 -12.24 -32.85
C MET A 412 -5.24 -13.53 -32.70
N HIS A 413 -5.97 -13.90 -33.75
CA HIS A 413 -6.56 -15.21 -33.96
C HIS A 413 -5.52 -16.10 -34.65
N ILE A 414 -5.07 -17.13 -33.94
CA ILE A 414 -3.98 -18.01 -34.36
C ILE A 414 -4.53 -19.43 -34.50
N THR A 415 -4.33 -20.01 -35.67
CA THR A 415 -4.63 -21.41 -35.94
C THR A 415 -3.39 -22.14 -36.45
N GLY A 416 -3.25 -23.41 -36.08
CA GLY A 416 -2.09 -24.19 -36.46
C GLY A 416 -2.14 -25.62 -35.97
N THR A 417 -1.01 -26.32 -36.10
CA THR A 417 -0.84 -27.70 -35.60
C THR A 417 0.38 -27.79 -34.70
N MET A 418 0.22 -28.42 -33.54
CA MET A 418 1.33 -28.66 -32.62
C MET A 418 2.38 -29.57 -33.25
N THR A 419 3.64 -29.12 -33.28
CA THR A 419 4.79 -29.92 -33.75
C THR A 419 5.52 -30.62 -32.61
N SER A 420 5.39 -30.07 -31.40
CA SER A 420 5.74 -30.71 -30.13
C SER A 420 4.74 -30.27 -29.06
N ASP A 421 4.95 -30.69 -27.81
CA ASP A 421 4.21 -30.22 -26.65
C ASP A 421 4.50 -28.76 -26.25
N THR A 422 5.45 -28.09 -26.92
CA THR A 422 5.85 -26.70 -26.66
C THR A 422 5.92 -25.83 -27.91
N ARG A 423 5.68 -26.40 -29.10
CA ARG A 423 5.81 -25.71 -30.39
C ARG A 423 4.56 -25.84 -31.23
N LEU A 424 4.11 -24.70 -31.75
CA LEU A 424 2.96 -24.59 -32.64
C LEU A 424 3.45 -24.13 -34.01
N ASN A 425 3.25 -24.96 -35.04
CA ASN A 425 3.37 -24.51 -36.42
C ASN A 425 2.09 -23.78 -36.82
N VAL A 426 2.19 -22.45 -36.87
CA VAL A 426 1.11 -21.55 -37.24
C VAL A 426 0.83 -21.68 -38.74
N GLU A 427 -0.42 -21.99 -39.05
CA GLU A 427 -0.93 -22.07 -40.41
C GLU A 427 -1.52 -20.71 -40.83
N LYS A 428 -2.14 -20.02 -39.87
CA LYS A 428 -2.79 -18.73 -40.09
C LYS A 428 -2.80 -17.91 -38.79
N ALA A 429 -2.43 -16.64 -38.88
CA ALA A 429 -2.51 -15.66 -37.80
C ALA A 429 -3.08 -14.33 -38.35
N GLU A 430 -4.14 -13.83 -37.72
CA GLU A 430 -4.84 -12.60 -38.15
C GLU A 430 -5.10 -11.69 -36.95
N VAL A 431 -4.92 -10.38 -37.12
CA VAL A 431 -5.24 -9.39 -36.07
C VAL A 431 -6.75 -9.37 -35.83
N VAL A 432 -7.13 -9.44 -34.55
CA VAL A 432 -8.53 -9.40 -34.11
C VAL A 432 -8.87 -7.99 -33.66
N THR A 433 -9.92 -7.41 -34.25
CA THR A 433 -10.49 -6.11 -33.85
C THR A 433 -11.72 -6.25 -32.94
N ALA A 434 -12.01 -7.46 -32.49
CA ALA A 434 -13.18 -7.76 -31.66
C ALA A 434 -13.07 -7.14 -30.25
N PRO A 435 -14.20 -6.86 -29.58
CA PRO A 435 -14.20 -6.37 -28.21
C PRO A 435 -13.53 -7.36 -27.26
N ILE A 436 -12.71 -6.84 -26.33
CA ILE A 436 -12.01 -7.63 -25.31
C ILE A 436 -13.00 -8.35 -24.37
N GLU A 437 -14.23 -7.84 -24.25
CA GLU A 437 -15.34 -8.35 -23.42
C GLU A 437 -15.68 -9.83 -23.66
N GLY A 438 -15.24 -10.43 -24.78
CA GLY A 438 -15.44 -11.85 -25.09
C GLY A 438 -14.27 -12.78 -24.74
N LEU A 439 -13.23 -12.29 -24.05
CA LEU A 439 -11.95 -13.02 -23.88
C LEU A 439 -11.63 -13.44 -22.43
N GLY A 440 -12.49 -13.08 -21.49
CA GLY A 440 -12.36 -13.40 -20.07
C GLY A 440 -13.72 -13.40 -19.38
N PHE A 441 -13.93 -14.36 -18.49
CA PHE A 441 -15.20 -14.56 -17.80
C PHE A 441 -14.92 -14.77 -16.31
N THR A 442 -15.42 -13.88 -15.47
CA THR A 442 -15.33 -14.01 -14.01
C THR A 442 -16.74 -14.18 -13.45
N GLY A 443 -16.93 -15.17 -12.59
CA GLY A 443 -18.25 -15.56 -12.13
C GLY A 443 -18.27 -16.81 -11.26
N LEU A 444 -19.44 -17.44 -11.15
CA LEU A 444 -19.62 -18.71 -10.42
C LEU A 444 -19.68 -19.90 -11.39
N LEU A 445 -18.91 -20.94 -11.11
CA LEU A 445 -19.00 -22.22 -11.81
C LEU A 445 -20.19 -23.02 -11.30
N HIS A 446 -20.94 -23.61 -12.22
CA HIS A 446 -22.03 -24.53 -11.94
C HIS A 446 -21.86 -25.81 -12.74
N ARG A 447 -21.99 -26.95 -12.07
CA ARG A 447 -22.05 -28.26 -12.71
C ARG A 447 -23.41 -28.42 -13.37
N THR A 448 -23.41 -28.71 -14.67
CA THR A 448 -24.62 -28.95 -15.46
C THR A 448 -24.69 -30.43 -15.87
N ALA A 449 -25.83 -30.86 -16.40
CA ALA A 449 -25.95 -32.21 -16.96
C ALA A 449 -25.00 -32.45 -18.16
N GLY A 450 -24.57 -31.37 -18.84
CA GLY A 450 -23.69 -31.39 -20.01
C GLY A 450 -22.21 -31.10 -19.73
N GLY A 451 -21.84 -30.80 -18.47
CA GLY A 451 -20.49 -30.41 -18.10
C GLY A 451 -20.50 -29.31 -17.03
N PHE A 452 -20.02 -28.13 -17.40
CA PHE A 452 -19.95 -26.96 -16.53
C PHE A 452 -20.39 -25.70 -17.28
N SER A 453 -20.99 -24.78 -16.55
CA SER A 453 -21.26 -23.41 -17.00
C SER A 453 -20.65 -22.40 -16.04
N ILE A 454 -20.35 -21.20 -16.53
CA ILE A 454 -20.01 -20.04 -15.70
C ILE A 454 -21.13 -19.01 -15.78
N THR A 455 -21.61 -18.54 -14.63
CA THR A 455 -22.52 -17.40 -14.54
C THR A 455 -21.71 -16.16 -14.15
N THR A 456 -21.56 -15.21 -15.07
CA THR A 456 -20.79 -13.98 -14.88
C THR A 456 -21.47 -13.05 -13.88
N MET A 457 -20.73 -12.03 -13.43
CA MET A 457 -21.22 -11.03 -12.49
C MET A 457 -22.39 -10.20 -13.05
N GLU A 458 -22.50 -10.09 -14.38
CA GLU A 458 -23.62 -9.46 -15.08
C GLU A 458 -24.85 -10.38 -15.19
N GLY A 459 -24.78 -11.59 -14.62
CA GLY A 459 -25.84 -12.59 -14.64
C GLY A 459 -25.92 -13.40 -15.94
N GLN A 460 -24.96 -13.24 -16.86
CA GLN A 460 -24.92 -14.01 -18.09
C GLN A 460 -24.36 -15.41 -17.82
N THR A 461 -24.96 -16.45 -18.40
CA THR A 461 -24.48 -17.82 -18.21
C THR A 461 -23.97 -18.40 -19.52
N TYR A 462 -22.76 -18.96 -19.47
CA TYR A 462 -22.12 -19.59 -20.61
C TYR A 462 -21.69 -21.02 -20.28
N GLU A 463 -22.02 -21.98 -21.14
CA GLU A 463 -21.50 -23.34 -21.04
C GLU A 463 -20.00 -23.36 -21.41
N VAL A 464 -19.20 -24.09 -20.64
CA VAL A 464 -17.76 -24.27 -20.88
C VAL A 464 -17.55 -25.41 -21.86
N ALA A 465 -16.84 -25.17 -22.96
CA ALA A 465 -16.55 -26.18 -23.95
C ALA A 465 -15.44 -27.12 -23.45
N ASN A 466 -15.73 -28.42 -23.40
CA ASN A 466 -14.79 -29.47 -22.95
C ASN A 466 -14.11 -29.09 -21.62
N PRO A 467 -14.88 -28.92 -20.53
CA PRO A 467 -14.32 -28.52 -19.25
C PRO A 467 -13.30 -29.57 -18.76
N PRO A 468 -12.20 -29.16 -18.12
CA PRO A 468 -11.23 -30.10 -17.57
C PRO A 468 -11.83 -30.89 -16.40
N GLU A 469 -11.23 -32.05 -16.10
CA GLU A 469 -11.61 -32.82 -14.91
C GLU A 469 -11.24 -32.06 -13.63
N GLY A 470 -12.00 -32.33 -12.55
CA GLY A 470 -11.72 -31.76 -11.23
C GLY A 470 -12.24 -30.34 -10.99
N LEU A 471 -12.92 -29.71 -11.96
CA LEU A 471 -13.58 -28.42 -11.70
C LEU A 471 -14.55 -28.52 -10.51
N PRO A 472 -14.51 -27.56 -9.58
CA PRO A 472 -15.43 -27.52 -8.46
C PRO A 472 -16.80 -26.95 -8.87
N ASP A 473 -17.84 -27.29 -8.12
CA ASP A 473 -19.21 -26.85 -8.34
C ASP A 473 -19.59 -25.76 -7.32
N ASN A 474 -20.31 -24.74 -7.76
CA ASN A 474 -20.70 -23.55 -6.99
C ASN A 474 -19.52 -22.78 -6.38
N GLU A 475 -18.44 -22.66 -7.14
CA GLU A 475 -17.24 -21.94 -6.73
C GLU A 475 -16.95 -20.73 -7.63
N PRO A 476 -16.35 -19.66 -7.08
CA PRO A 476 -15.82 -18.55 -7.86
C PRO A 476 -14.80 -19.04 -8.89
N ALA A 477 -14.84 -18.47 -10.07
CA ALA A 477 -13.89 -18.79 -11.13
C ALA A 477 -13.57 -17.59 -12.00
N SER A 478 -12.38 -17.65 -12.60
CA SER A 478 -11.97 -16.78 -13.69
C SER A 478 -11.47 -17.63 -14.85
N ILE A 479 -12.12 -17.53 -16.00
CA ILE A 479 -11.81 -18.27 -17.23
C ILE A 479 -11.25 -17.28 -18.25
N SER A 480 -10.02 -17.50 -18.70
CA SER A 480 -9.48 -16.82 -19.89
C SER A 480 -9.72 -17.69 -21.12
N GLY A 481 -10.28 -17.10 -22.19
CA GLY A 481 -10.78 -17.89 -23.31
C GLY A 481 -11.40 -17.05 -24.41
N GLN A 482 -12.33 -17.64 -25.17
CA GLN A 482 -13.15 -16.96 -26.18
C GLN A 482 -14.52 -17.63 -26.31
N ILE A 483 -15.54 -16.89 -26.76
CA ILE A 483 -16.81 -17.50 -27.18
C ILE A 483 -16.60 -18.21 -28.52
N LEU A 484 -16.91 -19.50 -28.58
CA LEU A 484 -16.86 -20.30 -29.80
C LEU A 484 -18.10 -20.04 -30.67
N SER A 485 -18.04 -20.46 -31.94
CA SER A 485 -19.14 -20.28 -32.89
C SER A 485 -20.45 -20.96 -32.47
N ASP A 486 -20.40 -21.92 -31.55
CA ASP A 486 -21.56 -22.60 -30.97
C ASP A 486 -22.09 -21.92 -29.69
N GLY A 487 -21.52 -20.78 -29.29
CA GLY A 487 -21.93 -20.00 -28.12
C GLY A 487 -21.31 -20.44 -26.79
N ARG A 488 -20.49 -21.51 -26.78
CA ARG A 488 -19.80 -21.98 -25.56
C ARG A 488 -18.49 -21.23 -25.34
N VAL A 489 -18.01 -21.18 -24.10
CA VAL A 489 -16.69 -20.63 -23.77
C VAL A 489 -15.63 -21.68 -24.06
N GLY A 490 -14.82 -21.44 -25.09
CA GLY A 490 -13.53 -22.11 -25.26
C GLY A 490 -12.55 -21.52 -24.26
N TRP A 491 -11.91 -22.35 -23.45
CA TRP A 491 -11.03 -21.90 -22.38
C TRP A 491 -9.55 -22.20 -22.72
N ARG A 492 -8.68 -21.37 -22.17
CA ARG A 492 -7.21 -21.56 -22.16
C ARG A 492 -6.70 -21.76 -20.74
N THR A 493 -7.15 -20.90 -19.82
CA THR A 493 -6.81 -20.99 -18.40
C THR A 493 -8.07 -20.85 -17.58
N ILE A 494 -8.21 -21.66 -16.55
CA ILE A 494 -9.27 -21.55 -15.55
C ILE A 494 -8.59 -21.40 -14.20
N TYR A 495 -9.00 -20.43 -13.40
CA TYR A 495 -8.74 -20.37 -11.97
C TYR A 495 -10.08 -20.58 -11.27
N ALA A 496 -10.13 -21.39 -10.20
CA ALA A 496 -11.36 -21.62 -9.44
C ALA A 496 -11.15 -21.64 -7.93
N GLY A 497 -12.26 -21.56 -7.20
CA GLY A 497 -12.33 -21.66 -5.74
C GLY A 497 -11.75 -20.46 -5.00
N ALA A 498 -11.50 -20.69 -3.72
CA ALA A 498 -10.93 -19.73 -2.76
C ALA A 498 -9.74 -18.89 -3.28
N SER A 499 -8.86 -19.48 -4.10
CA SER A 499 -7.69 -18.78 -4.63
C SER A 499 -8.05 -17.61 -5.55
N VAL A 500 -9.18 -17.68 -6.27
CA VAL A 500 -9.66 -16.58 -7.12
C VAL A 500 -9.99 -15.36 -6.26
N CYS A 501 -10.66 -15.57 -5.13
CA CYS A 501 -10.96 -14.49 -4.18
C CYS A 501 -9.70 -13.95 -3.50
N SER A 502 -8.69 -14.79 -3.25
CA SER A 502 -7.42 -14.33 -2.70
C SER A 502 -6.68 -13.38 -3.65
N SER A 503 -6.69 -13.65 -4.97
CA SER A 503 -6.00 -12.83 -5.97
C SER A 503 -6.63 -11.43 -6.15
N PHE A 504 -7.95 -11.30 -6.03
CA PHE A 504 -8.61 -9.98 -6.06
C PHE A 504 -8.23 -9.12 -4.84
N SER A 505 -7.93 -9.79 -3.72
CA SER A 505 -7.66 -9.14 -2.45
C SER A 505 -6.19 -8.97 -2.09
N ALA A 506 -5.29 -9.50 -2.94
CA ALA A 506 -3.84 -9.35 -2.82
C ALA A 506 -3.34 -7.95 -3.24
N SER A 507 -4.25 -7.00 -3.47
CA SER A 507 -3.92 -5.58 -3.46
C SER A 507 -3.41 -5.25 -2.07
N PHE A 508 -2.08 -5.15 -1.92
CA PHE A 508 -1.45 -4.57 -0.75
C PHE A 508 -1.93 -3.13 -0.64
N ILE A 509 -2.97 -2.91 0.17
CA ILE A 509 -3.40 -1.56 0.52
C ILE A 509 -2.36 -1.06 1.52
N TYR A 510 -1.33 -0.40 0.99
CA TYR A 510 -0.63 0.61 1.76
C TYR A 510 -1.68 1.67 2.10
N ALA A 511 -2.19 1.64 3.32
CA ALA A 511 -2.84 2.80 3.89
C ALA A 511 -1.72 3.81 4.13
N ASP A 512 -1.29 4.47 3.07
CA ASP A 512 -0.31 5.55 3.12
C ASP A 512 -0.99 6.73 3.81
N VAL A 513 -0.76 6.83 5.11
CA VAL A 513 -1.39 7.87 5.94
C VAL A 513 -0.50 9.11 6.02
N SER A 514 0.74 9.05 5.50
CA SER A 514 1.76 10.04 5.88
C SER A 514 2.63 10.62 4.77
N ALA A 515 2.63 10.07 3.55
CA ALA A 515 3.27 10.70 2.40
C ALA A 515 2.19 11.28 1.46
N GLY A 516 2.15 12.60 1.34
CA GLY A 516 1.22 13.34 0.48
C GLY A 516 1.47 13.19 -1.03
N GLY A 517 1.70 11.97 -1.51
CA GLY A 517 1.81 11.63 -2.92
C GLY A 517 0.81 10.54 -3.27
N GLY A 518 -0.35 10.93 -3.81
CA GLY A 518 -1.35 10.02 -4.36
C GLY A 518 -0.81 9.22 -5.54
N GLY A 519 -0.05 8.16 -5.24
CA GLY A 519 0.24 7.07 -6.15
C GLY A 519 -0.74 5.95 -5.88
N GLY A 520 -2.00 6.16 -6.25
CA GLY A 520 -3.03 5.12 -6.18
C GLY A 520 -2.62 3.91 -7.00
N GLY A 521 -2.08 2.89 -6.33
CA GLY A 521 -2.11 1.54 -6.86
C GLY A 521 -3.58 1.20 -7.10
N GLY A 522 -3.98 1.17 -8.36
CA GLY A 522 -5.34 0.94 -8.79
C GLY A 522 -5.86 -0.42 -8.34
N GLY A 523 -6.33 -0.50 -7.09
CA GLY A 523 -7.36 -1.43 -6.71
C GLY A 523 -8.64 -0.87 -7.31
N GLY A 524 -9.09 -1.46 -8.42
CA GLY A 524 -10.38 -1.17 -8.99
C GLY A 524 -11.44 -1.38 -7.92
N GLY A 525 -11.94 -0.29 -7.33
CA GLY A 525 -13.20 -0.27 -6.62
C GLY A 525 -14.31 -0.46 -7.65
N GLY A 526 -14.43 -1.67 -8.19
CA GLY A 526 -15.58 -2.11 -8.95
C GLY A 526 -16.74 -2.35 -8.00
N GLY A 527 -17.71 -1.44 -8.01
CA GLY A 527 -18.88 -1.50 -7.15
C GLY A 527 -19.67 -2.81 -7.30
N GLY A 528 -20.14 -3.32 -6.16
CA GLY A 528 -21.35 -4.14 -6.02
C GLY A 528 -21.31 -5.61 -6.47
N GLY A 529 -20.56 -5.97 -7.52
CA GLY A 529 -20.61 -7.33 -8.08
C GLY A 529 -19.64 -8.34 -7.45
N GLU A 530 -18.44 -7.90 -7.06
CA GLU A 530 -17.34 -8.79 -6.62
C GLU A 530 -17.58 -9.34 -5.20
N GLY A 531 -18.37 -8.61 -4.40
CA GLY A 531 -18.71 -8.97 -3.03
C GLY A 531 -19.54 -10.25 -2.92
N ASP A 532 -20.46 -10.48 -3.86
CA ASP A 532 -21.40 -11.61 -3.82
C ASP A 532 -20.72 -12.94 -4.16
N MET A 533 -19.87 -12.99 -5.19
CA MET A 533 -19.20 -14.24 -5.57
C MET A 533 -18.20 -14.70 -4.50
N CYS A 534 -17.51 -13.76 -3.85
CA CYS A 534 -16.54 -14.06 -2.81
C CYS A 534 -17.11 -13.99 -1.39
N ALA A 535 -18.43 -13.86 -1.21
CA ALA A 535 -19.07 -13.76 0.11
C ALA A 535 -18.77 -14.99 0.99
N ALA A 536 -18.76 -16.19 0.39
CA ALA A 536 -18.38 -17.44 1.05
C ALA A 536 -16.90 -17.46 1.52
N TYR A 537 -16.10 -16.55 0.96
CA TYR A 537 -14.68 -16.35 1.21
C TYR A 537 -14.38 -14.94 1.72
N SER A 538 -15.33 -14.31 2.41
CA SER A 538 -15.16 -12.97 2.98
C SER A 538 -13.94 -12.87 3.91
N ASN A 539 -13.53 -13.99 4.50
CA ASN A 539 -12.32 -14.15 5.32
C ASN A 539 -11.01 -14.35 4.52
N LEU A 540 -11.06 -14.42 3.19
CA LEU A 540 -9.89 -14.43 2.31
C LEU A 540 -9.63 -13.06 1.70
N GLN A 541 -10.54 -12.09 1.88
CA GLN A 541 -10.32 -10.72 1.43
C GLN A 541 -9.34 -9.98 2.36
N GLY A 542 -8.19 -9.54 1.84
CA GLY A 542 -7.25 -8.68 2.56
C GLY A 542 -6.40 -9.45 3.57
N GLN A 543 -5.92 -10.64 3.15
CA GLN A 543 -5.24 -11.63 4.00
C GLN A 543 -4.09 -11.06 4.85
N ILE A 544 -3.45 -9.99 4.39
CA ILE A 544 -2.46 -9.26 5.16
C ILE A 544 -2.73 -7.77 5.00
N ARG A 545 -2.99 -7.09 6.12
CA ARG A 545 -2.95 -5.64 6.20
C ARG A 545 -1.73 -5.21 6.99
N THR A 546 -0.85 -4.47 6.33
CA THR A 546 0.32 -3.83 6.93
C THR A 546 0.02 -2.36 7.14
N GLY A 547 0.39 -1.81 8.29
CA GLY A 547 0.23 -0.39 8.55
C GLY A 547 1.33 0.13 9.46
N GLY A 548 1.59 1.43 9.39
CA GLY A 548 2.69 2.03 10.14
C GLY A 548 4.08 1.57 9.70
N PHE A 549 4.22 0.88 8.57
CA PHE A 549 5.53 0.62 7.96
C PHE A 549 6.11 1.85 7.27
N ASP A 550 5.29 2.86 6.96
CA ASP A 550 5.77 4.22 6.67
C ASP A 550 6.44 4.83 7.91
N ASN A 551 6.02 4.39 9.11
CA ASN A 551 6.77 4.63 10.36
C ASN A 551 8.00 3.76 10.53
N LEU A 552 8.34 2.96 9.52
CA LEU A 552 9.59 2.23 9.42
C LEU A 552 10.35 2.55 8.14
N SER A 553 9.80 3.44 7.30
CA SER A 553 10.55 4.09 6.24
C SER A 553 11.56 5.01 6.90
N PRO A 554 12.87 4.88 6.59
CA PRO A 554 13.75 5.98 6.84
C PRO A 554 13.27 7.13 5.96
N GLY A 555 13.14 8.32 6.55
CA GLY A 555 12.83 9.52 5.79
C GLY A 555 13.79 9.71 4.62
N ASP A 556 13.42 10.62 3.70
CA ASP A 556 14.29 11.02 2.59
C ASP A 556 15.75 11.07 3.04
N PRO A 557 16.71 10.57 2.23
CA PRO A 557 18.10 10.56 2.58
C PRO A 557 18.44 11.91 3.17
N LEU A 558 18.96 11.88 4.40
CA LEU A 558 19.82 12.91 4.91
C LEU A 558 21.11 12.95 4.06
N GLN A 559 21.03 12.98 2.70
CA GLN A 559 21.70 14.09 2.05
C GLN A 559 21.26 15.27 2.89
N ASN A 560 22.20 15.98 3.49
CA ASN A 560 21.88 17.24 4.13
C ASN A 560 20.92 17.97 3.19
N SER A 561 19.59 17.89 3.41
CA SER A 561 18.72 19.00 3.11
C SER A 561 19.38 20.00 4.01
N ASN A 562 20.31 20.79 3.44
CA ASN A 562 21.10 21.78 4.16
C ASN A 562 20.08 22.35 5.13
N ASN A 563 20.23 22.08 6.45
CA ASN A 563 19.23 22.45 7.43
C ASN A 563 18.86 23.87 7.05
N PRO A 564 17.65 24.10 6.51
CA PRO A 564 17.53 25.17 5.52
C PRO A 564 17.92 26.44 6.24
N GLU A 565 19.01 27.06 5.76
CA GLU A 565 19.77 28.03 6.54
C GLU A 565 18.85 29.18 6.87
N THR A 566 18.27 29.11 8.07
CA THR A 566 17.33 30.10 8.53
C THR A 566 18.15 31.34 8.91
N PRO A 567 17.67 32.54 8.60
CA PRO A 567 18.35 33.76 9.04
C PRO A 567 18.22 34.00 10.56
N TYR A 568 17.49 33.13 11.28
CA TYR A 568 17.18 33.27 12.70
C TYR A 568 17.94 32.27 13.58
N LYS A 569 18.28 32.70 14.80
CA LYS A 569 18.77 31.85 15.89
C LYS A 569 17.64 31.62 16.90
N ALA A 570 17.69 30.49 17.61
CA ALA A 570 16.71 30.19 18.66
C ALA A 570 16.60 31.34 19.68
N GLY A 571 15.39 31.86 19.87
CA GLY A 571 15.09 33.03 20.70
C GLY A 571 14.91 34.34 19.92
N ASP A 572 15.31 34.40 18.65
CA ASP A 572 15.16 35.61 17.84
C ASP A 572 13.70 35.98 17.61
N LYS A 573 13.42 37.28 17.53
CA LYS A 573 12.11 37.78 17.11
C LYS A 573 11.98 37.72 15.59
N VAL A 574 10.86 37.17 15.16
CA VAL A 574 10.43 37.13 13.76
C VAL A 574 9.51 38.33 13.55
N GLU A 575 9.91 39.25 12.67
CA GLU A 575 9.23 40.53 12.47
C GLU A 575 8.71 40.67 11.04
N GLY A 576 7.48 40.22 10.81
CA GLY A 576 6.76 40.46 9.56
C GLY A 576 7.32 39.70 8.35
N ILE A 577 7.79 38.47 8.55
CA ILE A 577 8.26 37.63 7.45
C ILE A 577 7.08 37.11 6.62
N ILE A 578 7.24 37.05 5.31
CA ILE A 578 6.22 36.60 4.36
C ILE A 578 6.52 35.17 3.90
N GLY A 579 5.49 34.34 3.85
CA GLY A 579 5.58 32.97 3.36
C GLY A 579 4.20 32.38 3.14
N GLU A 580 4.18 31.16 2.60
CA GLU A 580 2.97 30.45 2.25
C GLU A 580 2.56 29.49 3.37
N ILE A 581 1.30 29.53 3.78
CA ILE A 581 0.77 28.63 4.81
C ILE A 581 0.40 27.30 4.20
N ASN A 582 0.81 26.23 4.86
CA ASN A 582 0.35 24.88 4.63
C ASN A 582 -0.27 24.34 5.93
N GLY A 583 -1.15 23.36 5.82
CA GLY A 583 -1.78 22.81 7.01
C GLY A 583 -2.44 21.47 6.80
N ASN A 584 -2.37 20.66 7.85
CA ASN A 584 -2.96 19.34 7.95
C ASN A 584 -3.68 19.21 9.29
N THR A 585 -4.79 18.47 9.32
CA THR A 585 -5.50 18.16 10.56
C THR A 585 -5.07 16.80 11.03
N LEU A 586 -4.39 16.72 12.17
CA LEU A 586 -4.14 15.44 12.81
C LEU A 586 -5.44 14.94 13.44
N VAL A 587 -6.01 13.87 12.90
CA VAL A 587 -7.16 13.18 13.46
C VAL A 587 -6.65 12.05 14.35
N LYS A 588 -6.88 12.17 15.65
CA LYS A 588 -6.55 11.12 16.60
C LYS A 588 -7.59 9.98 16.53
N PRO A 589 -7.20 8.75 16.88
CA PRO A 589 -8.11 7.59 16.98
C PRO A 589 -9.38 7.83 17.81
N ASN A 590 -9.34 8.73 18.80
CA ASN A 590 -10.51 9.12 19.61
C ASN A 590 -11.40 10.20 18.96
N GLY A 591 -11.16 10.54 17.69
CA GLY A 591 -11.85 11.59 16.94
C GLY A 591 -11.35 13.01 17.22
N THR A 592 -10.37 13.21 18.11
CA THR A 592 -9.82 14.54 18.39
C THR A 592 -9.09 15.07 17.16
N ARG A 593 -9.43 16.28 16.73
CA ARG A 593 -8.84 16.95 15.57
C ARG A 593 -7.88 18.04 16.04
N ILE A 594 -6.61 17.96 15.64
CA ILE A 594 -5.57 18.92 16.00
C ILE A 594 -5.02 19.54 14.72
N PRO A 595 -5.36 20.81 14.40
CA PRO A 595 -4.78 21.47 13.25
C PRO A 595 -3.29 21.71 13.47
N GLN A 596 -2.50 21.39 12.45
CA GLN A 596 -1.07 21.67 12.38
C GLN A 596 -0.82 22.56 11.17
N PHE A 597 0.06 23.54 11.36
CA PHE A 597 0.40 24.50 10.33
C PHE A 597 1.91 24.54 10.16
N SER A 598 2.33 24.62 8.91
CA SER A 598 3.71 24.91 8.53
C SER A 598 3.72 26.07 7.55
N MET A 599 4.87 26.70 7.43
CA MET A 599 5.05 27.85 6.57
C MET A 599 6.29 27.69 5.72
N SER A 600 6.14 27.89 4.41
CA SER A 600 7.22 27.82 3.43
C SER A 600 7.66 29.23 3.05
N PHE A 601 8.97 29.47 3.08
CA PHE A 601 9.57 30.76 2.76
C PHE A 601 10.32 30.65 1.44
N TYR A 602 10.03 31.55 0.52
CA TYR A 602 10.57 31.53 -0.84
C TYR A 602 11.41 32.78 -1.12
N ASP A 603 12.36 32.69 -2.04
CA ASP A 603 13.05 33.86 -2.59
C ASP A 603 12.19 34.60 -3.63
N ALA A 604 12.77 35.66 -4.23
CA ALA A 604 12.07 36.47 -5.23
C ALA A 604 11.74 35.68 -6.51
N GLU A 605 12.54 34.66 -6.82
CA GLU A 605 12.35 33.73 -7.92
C GLU A 605 11.36 32.60 -7.56
N GLY A 606 10.88 32.56 -6.32
CA GLY A 606 9.93 31.61 -5.77
C GLY A 606 10.55 30.28 -5.35
N LYS A 607 11.88 30.16 -5.31
CA LYS A 607 12.56 28.94 -4.87
C LYS A 607 12.45 28.83 -3.35
N LEU A 608 12.16 27.63 -2.86
CA LEU A 608 12.06 27.36 -1.42
C LEU A 608 13.42 27.63 -0.75
N LEU A 609 13.44 28.56 0.19
CA LEU A 609 14.61 28.88 1.02
C LEU A 609 14.63 28.01 2.27
N TRP A 610 13.54 28.02 3.04
CA TRP A 610 13.38 27.29 4.28
C TRP A 610 11.91 27.17 4.67
N TRP A 611 11.61 26.42 5.73
CA TRP A 611 10.26 26.25 6.25
C TRP A 611 10.27 26.22 7.79
N ALA A 612 9.12 26.44 8.41
CA ALA A 612 8.94 26.32 9.86
C ALA A 612 7.58 25.77 10.24
N ASP A 613 7.51 25.01 11.33
CA ASP A 613 6.25 24.69 12.00
C ASP A 613 5.74 25.93 12.75
N LEU A 614 4.43 26.16 12.72
CA LEU A 614 3.81 27.26 13.46
C LEU A 614 3.16 26.73 14.75
N GLN A 615 3.45 27.38 15.87
CA GLN A 615 2.90 27.04 17.19
C GLN A 615 2.43 28.29 17.95
N GLY A 616 1.74 28.09 19.07
CA GLY A 616 1.26 29.15 19.95
C GLY A 616 -0.25 29.33 19.95
N GLU A 617 -0.75 30.30 20.73
CA GLU A 617 -2.20 30.52 20.90
C GLU A 617 -2.86 31.26 19.72
N LYS A 618 -2.07 31.84 18.82
CA LYS A 618 -2.53 32.76 17.76
C LYS A 618 -2.65 32.12 16.38
N LEU A 619 -2.87 30.81 16.33
CA LEU A 619 -3.03 30.05 15.08
C LEU A 619 -4.45 30.12 14.47
N SER A 620 -5.45 30.53 15.25
CA SER A 620 -6.85 30.53 14.80
C SER A 620 -7.06 31.35 13.53
N GLY A 621 -7.79 30.78 12.57
CA GLY A 621 -8.12 31.41 11.31
C GLY A 621 -7.17 31.07 10.16
N LEU A 622 -5.98 30.49 10.45
CA LEU A 622 -5.01 30.05 9.44
C LEU A 622 -5.54 28.91 8.56
N GLU A 623 -6.48 28.12 9.05
CA GLU A 623 -7.18 27.10 8.27
C GLU A 623 -7.92 27.68 7.06
N ASN A 624 -8.26 28.98 7.10
CA ASN A 624 -8.88 29.70 5.98
C ASN A 624 -7.83 30.37 5.07
N GLN A 625 -6.54 30.12 5.31
CA GLN A 625 -5.39 30.75 4.66
C GLN A 625 -4.44 29.74 4.01
N LEU A 626 -4.85 28.48 3.88
CA LEU A 626 -4.02 27.46 3.22
C LEU A 626 -3.64 27.92 1.81
N HIS A 627 -2.35 27.75 1.50
CA HIS A 627 -1.67 28.17 0.27
C HIS A 627 -1.70 29.68 -0.04
N MET A 628 -2.13 30.51 0.92
CA MET A 628 -2.09 31.97 0.81
C MET A 628 -0.76 32.50 1.33
N MET A 629 -0.32 33.63 0.76
CA MET A 629 0.80 34.38 1.33
C MET A 629 0.34 35.15 2.57
N VAL A 630 0.95 34.86 3.71
CA VAL A 630 0.72 35.58 4.96
C VAL A 630 2.01 36.17 5.48
N ARG A 631 1.86 37.25 6.23
CA ARG A 631 2.93 37.89 6.99
C ARG A 631 2.80 37.48 8.45
N VAL A 632 3.87 36.98 9.07
CA VAL A 632 3.86 36.49 10.46
C VAL A 632 4.84 37.22 11.36
N TRP A 633 4.50 37.31 12.64
CA TRP A 633 5.35 37.77 13.72
C TRP A 633 5.39 36.73 14.83
N GLY A 634 6.51 36.60 15.51
CA GLY A 634 6.65 35.60 16.57
C GLY A 634 8.05 35.50 17.14
N THR A 635 8.32 34.34 17.74
CA THR A 635 9.65 33.99 18.28
C THR A 635 10.12 32.70 17.63
N TYR A 636 11.31 32.74 17.03
CA TYR A 636 11.92 31.57 16.42
C TYR A 636 12.47 30.63 17.50
N GLN A 637 12.25 29.34 17.33
CA GLN A 637 12.75 28.26 18.19
C GLN A 637 13.23 27.08 17.34
N VAL A 638 13.97 26.18 17.97
CA VAL A 638 14.39 24.91 17.35
C VAL A 638 13.95 23.78 18.26
N GLU A 639 12.98 22.98 17.81
CA GLU A 639 12.50 21.79 18.53
C GLU A 639 12.92 20.54 17.77
N SER A 640 13.70 19.67 18.40
CA SER A 640 14.18 18.43 17.75
C SER A 640 14.84 18.69 16.39
N LYS A 641 15.64 19.77 16.30
CA LYS A 641 16.30 20.29 15.08
C LYS A 641 15.36 20.85 14.00
N LYS A 642 14.06 20.97 14.26
CA LYS A 642 13.11 21.59 13.34
C LYS A 642 12.93 23.08 13.64
N PRO A 643 12.92 23.95 12.63
CA PRO A 643 12.53 25.34 12.78
C PRO A 643 11.07 25.46 13.27
N VAL A 644 10.84 26.21 14.34
CA VAL A 644 9.51 26.50 14.89
C VAL A 644 9.35 28.00 15.06
N ILE A 645 8.18 28.55 14.71
CA ILE A 645 7.81 29.93 15.04
C ILE A 645 6.65 29.89 16.03
N ILE A 646 6.90 30.36 17.25
CA ILE A 646 5.83 30.64 18.22
C ILE A 646 5.18 31.96 17.82
N MET A 647 3.98 31.88 17.26
CA MET A 647 3.33 32.98 16.56
C MET A 647 2.64 33.96 17.54
N ASP A 648 2.97 35.24 17.38
CA ASP A 648 2.39 36.36 18.12
C ASP A 648 1.20 36.98 17.35
N ARG A 649 1.30 37.08 16.02
CA ARG A 649 0.23 37.54 15.12
C ARG A 649 0.53 37.20 13.65
N TRP A 650 -0.49 37.30 12.80
CA TRP A 650 -0.38 37.17 11.35
C TRP A 650 -1.37 38.08 10.61
N GLU A 651 -1.11 38.37 9.34
CA GLU A 651 -2.04 39.03 8.42
C GLU A 651 -1.86 38.55 6.97
N ARG A 652 -2.89 38.64 6.12
CA ARG A 652 -2.75 38.37 4.68
C ARG A 652 -1.85 39.42 4.04
N VAL A 653 -0.97 38.97 3.13
CA VAL A 653 -0.18 39.91 2.32
C VAL A 653 -1.06 40.64 1.32
N ASP A 654 -1.91 39.91 0.61
CA ASP A 654 -2.91 40.46 -0.29
C ASP A 654 -4.30 39.88 0.05
N PRO A 655 -5.19 40.69 0.65
CA PRO A 655 -6.55 40.26 0.97
C PRO A 655 -7.41 39.92 -0.26
N SER A 656 -7.03 40.40 -1.46
CA SER A 656 -7.78 40.20 -2.70
C SER A 656 -7.49 38.85 -3.38
N GLU A 657 -6.38 38.21 -3.04
CA GLU A 657 -6.03 36.89 -3.56
C GLU A 657 -7.10 35.85 -3.19
N LYS A 658 -7.44 35.01 -4.17
CA LYS A 658 -8.39 33.91 -4.03
C LYS A 658 -7.84 32.70 -4.77
N ILE A 659 -8.05 31.54 -4.19
CA ILE A 659 -7.84 30.27 -4.87
C ILE A 659 -9.01 30.07 -5.83
N SER A 660 -8.69 29.70 -7.06
CA SER A 660 -9.64 29.41 -8.13
C SER A 660 -9.26 28.10 -8.82
N ILE A 661 -10.19 27.59 -9.63
CA ILE A 661 -10.00 26.39 -10.45
C ILE A 661 -9.97 26.79 -11.92
N TRP A 662 -9.00 26.27 -12.66
CA TRP A 662 -8.92 26.34 -14.11
C TRP A 662 -8.92 24.94 -14.68
N GLN A 663 -9.63 24.74 -15.79
CA GLN A 663 -9.69 23.48 -16.50
C GLN A 663 -9.19 23.72 -17.91
N GLY A 664 -8.25 22.90 -18.38
CA GLY A 664 -7.59 23.15 -19.65
C GLY A 664 -6.56 22.10 -20.03
N LYS A 665 -5.73 22.44 -21.00
CA LYS A 665 -4.60 21.60 -21.46
C LYS A 665 -3.29 22.29 -21.12
N ILE A 666 -2.30 21.52 -20.70
CA ILE A 666 -0.95 22.03 -20.41
C ILE A 666 -0.01 21.68 -21.56
N GLU A 667 0.70 22.69 -22.07
CA GLU A 667 1.80 22.51 -23.02
C GLU A 667 3.12 23.04 -22.43
N ALA A 668 4.23 22.38 -22.75
CA ALA A 668 5.56 22.89 -22.44
C ALA A 668 6.01 23.88 -23.52
N ARG A 669 6.45 25.09 -23.12
CA ARG A 669 6.95 26.12 -24.03
C ARG A 669 8.17 26.82 -23.46
N SER A 670 9.09 27.22 -24.33
CA SER A 670 10.20 28.10 -23.93
C SER A 670 9.74 29.56 -23.97
N ILE A 671 9.96 30.29 -22.87
CA ILE A 671 9.71 31.72 -22.68
C ILE A 671 11.00 32.32 -22.12
N ASP A 672 11.60 33.28 -22.83
CA ASP A 672 12.93 33.86 -22.51
C ASP A 672 14.04 32.83 -22.26
N GLY A 673 14.04 31.73 -23.01
CA GLY A 673 15.01 30.66 -22.86
C GLY A 673 14.82 29.81 -21.59
N ARG A 674 13.75 30.03 -20.82
CA ARG A 674 13.31 29.15 -19.73
C ARG A 674 12.12 28.33 -20.18
N ASN A 675 12.06 27.07 -19.81
CA ASN A 675 10.88 26.25 -20.08
C ASN A 675 9.80 26.57 -19.05
N ALA A 676 8.56 26.62 -19.50
CA ALA A 676 7.37 26.88 -18.70
C ALA A 676 6.22 26.00 -19.18
N TYR A 677 5.32 25.68 -18.25
CA TYR A 677 4.03 25.08 -18.57
C TYR A 677 3.01 26.19 -18.81
N ILE A 678 2.32 26.10 -19.95
CA ILE A 678 1.25 27.00 -20.35
C ILE A 678 -0.06 26.24 -20.27
N LEU A 679 -0.93 26.67 -19.36
CA LEU A 679 -2.29 26.19 -19.29
C LEU A 679 -3.14 26.97 -20.30
N THR A 680 -3.74 26.26 -21.26
CA THR A 680 -4.80 26.79 -22.12
C THR A 680 -6.14 26.29 -21.61
N THR A 681 -6.95 27.17 -21.03
CA THR A 681 -8.26 26.81 -20.48
C THR A 681 -9.27 26.43 -21.56
N LEU A 682 -10.38 25.80 -21.15
CA LEU A 682 -11.44 25.38 -22.08
C LEU A 682 -12.07 26.54 -22.88
N ASP A 683 -12.03 27.76 -22.35
CA ASP A 683 -12.47 28.99 -23.03
C ASP A 683 -11.35 29.65 -23.87
N GLY A 684 -10.18 29.02 -23.96
CA GLY A 684 -9.05 29.43 -24.80
C GLY A 684 -8.10 30.45 -24.15
N GLN A 685 -8.32 30.86 -22.90
CA GLN A 685 -7.39 31.74 -22.19
C GLN A 685 -6.09 31.01 -21.85
N LYS A 686 -4.97 31.73 -21.86
CA LYS A 686 -3.65 31.14 -21.61
C LYS A 686 -3.01 31.72 -20.37
N TYR A 687 -2.43 30.84 -19.55
CA TYR A 687 -1.79 31.17 -18.29
C TYR A 687 -0.43 30.50 -18.18
N ILE A 688 0.53 31.17 -17.56
CA ILE A 688 1.79 30.55 -17.15
C ILE A 688 1.59 29.95 -15.76
N LEU A 689 2.00 28.71 -15.57
CA LEU A 689 2.05 28.08 -14.25
C LEU A 689 3.37 28.40 -13.57
N LYS A 690 3.33 29.19 -12.49
CA LYS A 690 4.53 29.77 -11.86
C LYS A 690 5.54 28.72 -11.43
N ASN A 691 5.11 27.60 -10.86
CA ASN A 691 6.02 26.59 -10.33
C ASN A 691 6.83 25.90 -11.45
N SER A 692 6.30 25.90 -12.67
CA SER A 692 7.00 25.33 -13.83
C SER A 692 8.30 26.07 -14.16
N LEU A 693 8.39 27.38 -13.85
CA LEU A 693 9.56 28.21 -14.17
C LEU A 693 10.83 27.80 -13.41
N GLN A 694 10.69 26.97 -12.38
CA GLN A 694 11.79 26.46 -11.56
C GLN A 694 12.17 25.02 -11.90
N LEU A 695 11.39 24.35 -12.74
CA LEU A 695 11.64 22.97 -13.08
C LEU A 695 12.89 22.85 -13.97
N PRO A 696 13.72 21.80 -13.77
CA PRO A 696 14.83 21.54 -14.66
C PRO A 696 14.33 21.18 -16.07
N ALA A 697 15.15 21.38 -17.09
CA ALA A 697 14.76 21.14 -18.49
C ALA A 697 14.23 19.71 -18.75
N GLN A 698 14.71 18.73 -17.98
CA GLN A 698 14.31 17.33 -18.05
C GLN A 698 12.84 17.11 -17.68
N ALA A 699 12.27 17.89 -16.75
CA ALA A 699 10.88 17.76 -16.33
C ALA A 699 9.89 18.03 -17.49
N PHE A 700 10.32 18.77 -18.51
CA PHE A 700 9.48 19.09 -19.67
C PHE A 700 9.44 17.98 -20.72
N LYS A 701 10.23 16.90 -20.57
CA LYS A 701 10.15 15.73 -21.45
C LYS A 701 8.91 14.87 -21.19
N HIS A 702 8.40 14.92 -19.96
CA HIS A 702 7.22 14.16 -19.52
C HIS A 702 6.25 15.15 -18.87
N PRO A 703 5.42 15.85 -19.66
CA PRO A 703 4.44 16.78 -19.12
C PRO A 703 3.47 16.06 -18.16
N PRO A 704 2.87 16.78 -17.20
CA PRO A 704 2.00 16.20 -16.17
C PRO A 704 0.71 15.57 -16.71
N ALA A 705 0.39 15.77 -18.00
CA ALA A 705 -0.75 15.18 -18.68
C ALA A 705 -0.42 14.97 -20.16
N ALA A 706 -1.15 14.06 -20.81
CA ALA A 706 -1.05 13.90 -22.27
C ALA A 706 -1.48 15.21 -22.98
N PRO A 707 -0.95 15.51 -24.18
CA PRO A 707 -1.20 16.80 -24.86
C PRO A 707 -2.68 17.13 -25.10
N ASP A 708 -3.53 16.11 -25.19
CA ASP A 708 -4.97 16.22 -25.42
C ASP A 708 -5.82 16.07 -24.16
N GLN A 709 -5.24 15.64 -23.05
CA GLN A 709 -5.92 15.42 -21.77
C GLN A 709 -6.24 16.76 -21.10
N VAL A 710 -7.48 16.90 -20.62
CA VAL A 710 -7.89 18.02 -19.79
C VAL A 710 -7.39 17.79 -18.37
N ILE A 711 -6.75 18.80 -17.80
CA ILE A 711 -6.26 18.82 -16.43
C ILE A 711 -6.96 19.92 -15.64
N VAL A 712 -7.19 19.65 -14.35
CA VAL A 712 -7.69 20.60 -13.38
C VAL A 712 -6.50 21.24 -12.66
N VAL A 713 -6.43 22.56 -12.66
CA VAL A 713 -5.42 23.34 -11.94
C VAL A 713 -6.12 24.16 -10.87
N GLU A 714 -5.77 23.95 -9.60
CA GLU A 714 -6.12 24.85 -8.51
C GLU A 714 -4.94 25.77 -8.21
N GLY A 715 -5.18 27.05 -7.96
CA GLY A 715 -4.10 28.01 -7.78
C GLY A 715 -4.59 29.43 -7.48
N VAL A 716 -3.64 30.36 -7.37
CA VAL A 716 -3.92 31.79 -7.17
C VAL A 716 -3.51 32.57 -8.42
N LEU A 717 -4.42 33.36 -8.97
CA LEU A 717 -4.09 34.29 -10.04
C LEU A 717 -3.30 35.46 -9.47
N LEU A 718 -2.08 35.64 -9.97
CA LEU A 718 -1.22 36.72 -9.52
C LEU A 718 -1.47 37.99 -10.35
N SER A 719 -1.17 39.14 -9.74
CA SER A 719 -1.23 40.44 -10.43
C SER A 719 -0.11 40.61 -11.46
N GLU A 720 0.96 39.80 -11.36
CA GLU A 720 2.07 39.80 -12.31
C GLU A 720 1.68 39.15 -13.65
N LYS A 721 2.35 39.60 -14.71
CA LYS A 721 2.27 39.02 -16.05
C LYS A 721 3.68 38.76 -16.58
N ILE A 722 3.83 37.68 -17.33
CA ILE A 722 5.08 37.33 -18.01
C ILE A 722 4.74 37.20 -19.51
N HIS A 723 5.32 38.06 -20.36
CA HIS A 723 4.98 38.15 -21.80
C HIS A 723 3.47 38.28 -22.07
N ASP A 724 2.82 39.16 -21.31
CA ASP A 724 1.38 39.41 -21.33
C ASP A 724 0.48 38.23 -20.90
N TYR A 725 1.05 37.04 -20.63
CA TYR A 725 0.31 35.95 -20.02
C TYR A 725 0.12 36.24 -18.52
N PRO A 726 -1.13 36.15 -18.02
CA PRO A 726 -1.37 36.10 -16.59
C PRO A 726 -0.69 34.87 -15.97
N VAL A 727 -0.22 35.02 -14.75
CA VAL A 727 0.50 33.97 -14.03
C VAL A 727 -0.40 33.37 -12.96
N ILE A 728 -0.51 32.05 -12.96
CA ILE A 728 -1.14 31.29 -11.87
C ILE A 728 -0.02 30.71 -11.01
N ARG A 729 -0.03 31.02 -9.72
CA ARG A 729 0.69 30.20 -8.74
C ARG A 729 -0.09 28.91 -8.54
N ASP A 730 0.31 27.87 -9.22
CA ASP A 730 -0.34 26.56 -9.17
C ASP A 730 -0.10 25.88 -7.81
N ILE A 731 -1.15 25.27 -7.25
CA ILE A 731 -1.13 24.55 -5.97
C ILE A 731 -1.35 23.06 -6.24
N ILE A 732 -2.45 22.72 -6.93
CA ILE A 732 -2.81 21.34 -7.31
C ILE A 732 -2.91 21.25 -8.83
N LYS A 733 -2.40 20.15 -9.39
CA LYS A 733 -2.60 19.73 -10.79
C LYS A 733 -3.13 18.30 -10.76
N ASP A 734 -4.34 18.10 -11.25
CA ASP A 734 -5.03 16.81 -11.18
C ASP A 734 -5.62 16.44 -12.54
N ASN A 735 -5.20 15.30 -13.08
CA ASN A 735 -5.62 14.78 -14.37
C ASN A 735 -6.64 13.62 -14.25
N SER A 736 -7.03 13.26 -13.01
CA SER A 736 -8.01 12.23 -12.69
C SER A 736 -9.44 12.77 -12.55
N ARG A 737 -9.58 14.06 -12.25
CA ARG A 737 -10.88 14.72 -12.09
C ARG A 737 -11.51 15.02 -13.44
N GLN A 738 -12.77 14.60 -13.59
CA GLN A 738 -13.57 14.92 -14.77
C GLN A 738 -13.85 16.43 -14.83
N PRO A 739 -13.85 17.04 -16.04
CA PRO A 739 -14.22 18.44 -16.20
C PRO A 739 -15.66 18.71 -15.73
N GLY A 740 -15.91 19.88 -15.13
CA GLY A 740 -17.24 20.27 -14.64
C GLY A 740 -17.20 21.24 -13.46
N ASP A 741 -18.30 21.31 -12.71
CA ASP A 741 -18.37 22.09 -11.47
C ASP A 741 -17.63 21.34 -10.36
N LEU A 742 -16.46 21.85 -10.00
CA LEU A 742 -15.52 21.23 -9.09
C LEU A 742 -15.39 22.05 -7.81
N GLU A 743 -15.40 21.38 -6.66
CA GLU A 743 -15.02 22.02 -5.39
C GLU A 743 -13.50 22.15 -5.28
N ILE A 744 -13.04 23.29 -4.75
CA ILE A 744 -11.64 23.54 -4.41
C ILE A 744 -11.25 22.60 -3.26
N GLN A 745 -10.21 21.80 -3.45
CA GLN A 745 -9.69 20.88 -2.44
C GLN A 745 -8.51 21.47 -1.67
N SER A 746 -7.70 22.33 -2.30
CA SER A 746 -6.52 22.95 -1.68
C SER A 746 -6.84 23.82 -0.46
N THR A 747 -8.07 24.30 -0.30
CA THR A 747 -8.49 25.06 0.89
C THR A 747 -8.92 24.19 2.07
N LYS A 748 -8.99 22.87 1.88
CA LYS A 748 -9.34 21.91 2.94
C LYS A 748 -8.05 21.41 3.58
N MET A 749 -7.99 21.44 4.92
CA MET A 749 -6.88 20.81 5.62
C MET A 749 -6.90 19.32 5.35
N PHE A 750 -5.77 18.78 4.90
CA PHE A 750 -5.64 17.33 4.71
C PHE A 750 -5.71 16.63 6.07
N GLU A 751 -6.62 15.67 6.23
CA GLU A 751 -6.77 14.91 7.46
C GLU A 751 -5.72 13.79 7.49
N ILE A 752 -4.80 13.87 8.46
CA ILE A 752 -3.82 12.83 8.77
C ILE A 752 -4.31 12.12 10.03
N GLY A 753 -4.83 10.92 9.88
CA GLY A 753 -5.28 10.11 11.01
C GLY A 753 -5.40 8.65 10.61
N PRO A 754 -5.46 7.71 11.57
CA PRO A 754 -5.65 6.30 11.21
C PRO A 754 -6.87 6.20 10.30
N SER A 755 -6.77 5.45 9.20
CA SER A 755 -7.97 5.14 8.43
C SER A 755 -8.99 4.47 9.35
N GLU A 756 -10.28 4.76 9.17
CA GLU A 756 -11.32 4.14 10.01
C GLU A 756 -11.24 2.61 9.93
N ASP A 757 -10.91 2.08 8.74
CA ASP A 757 -10.64 0.67 8.49
C ASP A 757 -9.52 0.09 9.38
N VAL A 758 -8.51 0.89 9.75
CA VAL A 758 -7.41 0.44 10.62
C VAL A 758 -7.83 0.28 12.07
N LEU A 759 -8.77 1.10 12.55
CA LEU A 759 -9.26 1.03 13.93
C LEU A 759 -10.08 -0.24 14.19
N ASP A 760 -10.77 -0.74 13.16
CA ASP A 760 -11.54 -1.97 13.24
C ASP A 760 -10.68 -3.23 13.01
N LEU A 761 -9.52 -3.09 12.36
CA LEU A 761 -8.59 -4.19 12.11
C LEU A 761 -8.09 -4.84 13.40
N ILE A 762 -7.72 -4.05 14.41
CA ILE A 762 -7.26 -4.57 15.70
C ILE A 762 -8.21 -4.10 16.79
N SER A 763 -9.14 -4.98 17.16
CA SER A 763 -10.14 -4.74 18.19
C SER A 763 -10.34 -5.99 19.06
N GLY A 764 -10.83 -5.81 20.28
CA GLY A 764 -11.01 -6.91 21.25
C GLY A 764 -9.72 -7.30 21.97
N GLN A 765 -9.66 -8.54 22.47
CA GLN A 765 -8.46 -9.03 23.19
C GLN A 765 -7.36 -9.43 22.21
N VAL A 766 -6.16 -8.89 22.41
CA VAL A 766 -4.94 -9.27 21.68
C VAL A 766 -3.97 -9.94 22.64
N LYS A 767 -3.59 -11.18 22.34
CA LYS A 767 -2.66 -11.98 23.15
C LYS A 767 -1.31 -12.04 22.44
N ILE A 768 -0.31 -11.36 22.99
CA ILE A 768 1.08 -11.44 22.53
C ILE A 768 1.73 -12.67 23.14
N THR A 769 2.10 -13.61 22.29
CA THR A 769 2.62 -14.94 22.64
C THR A 769 4.08 -15.14 22.22
N GLY A 770 4.67 -14.18 21.52
CA GLY A 770 6.05 -14.25 21.07
C GLY A 770 6.74 -12.89 21.10
N ALA A 771 8.05 -12.90 21.36
CA ALA A 771 8.92 -11.75 21.22
C ALA A 771 10.27 -12.20 20.67
N ARG A 772 10.73 -11.63 19.56
CA ARG A 772 12.02 -11.97 18.94
C ARG A 772 12.65 -10.79 18.22
N LEU A 773 13.97 -10.86 18.02
CA LEU A 773 14.69 -9.93 17.17
C LEU A 773 14.48 -10.30 15.71
N VAL A 774 14.22 -9.31 14.85
CA VAL A 774 14.07 -9.46 13.40
C VAL A 774 14.81 -8.33 12.67
N TYR A 775 15.04 -8.50 11.38
CA TYR A 775 15.49 -7.44 10.48
C TYR A 775 14.41 -7.18 9.45
N PHE A 776 14.15 -5.91 9.15
CA PHE A 776 13.11 -5.55 8.19
C PHE A 776 13.73 -4.96 6.92
N SER A 777 13.34 -5.51 5.77
CA SER A 777 13.68 -5.01 4.45
C SER A 777 12.44 -4.42 3.78
N MET A 778 12.55 -3.16 3.38
CA MET A 778 11.57 -2.52 2.51
C MET A 778 11.97 -2.77 1.07
N GLN A 779 11.17 -3.56 0.34
CA GLN A 779 11.51 -3.92 -1.03
C GLN A 779 11.16 -2.85 -2.07
N PHE A 780 10.43 -1.80 -1.68
CA PHE A 780 9.98 -0.77 -2.62
C PHE A 780 11.15 0.02 -3.18
N GLY A 781 11.29 -0.05 -4.50
CA GLY A 781 12.18 0.82 -5.26
C GLY A 781 13.67 0.66 -4.98
N ILE A 782 14.14 -0.33 -4.18
CA ILE A 782 15.55 -0.45 -3.75
C ILE A 782 16.53 -0.19 -4.91
N GLY A 783 16.24 -0.72 -6.09
CA GLY A 783 17.10 -0.53 -7.25
C GLY A 783 17.21 0.88 -7.82
N GLN A 784 16.19 1.69 -7.64
CA GLN A 784 16.16 3.10 -8.03
C GLN A 784 16.76 4.01 -6.95
N LEU A 785 16.97 3.48 -5.74
CA LEU A 785 17.51 4.28 -4.64
C LEU A 785 19.03 4.39 -4.77
N GLU A 786 19.58 5.56 -4.47
CA GLU A 786 21.04 5.72 -4.43
C GLU A 786 21.71 4.76 -3.44
N ALA A 787 22.99 4.46 -3.66
CA ALA A 787 23.70 3.47 -2.85
C ALA A 787 23.73 3.83 -1.36
N ASP A 788 23.73 5.11 -1.00
CA ASP A 788 23.71 5.62 0.38
C ASP A 788 22.28 5.90 0.92
N HIS A 789 21.24 5.60 0.13
CA HIS A 789 19.88 5.83 0.54
C HIS A 789 19.53 5.03 1.80
N PRO A 790 18.93 5.66 2.83
CA PRO A 790 18.75 5.03 4.13
C PRO A 790 17.78 3.85 4.11
N ALA A 791 16.87 3.75 3.14
CA ALA A 791 15.98 2.58 2.96
C ALA A 791 16.73 1.29 2.62
N ARG A 792 18.01 1.39 2.25
CA ARG A 792 18.89 0.23 2.07
C ARG A 792 19.46 -0.27 3.41
N ILE A 793 19.27 0.43 4.52
CA ILE A 793 19.80 0.04 5.84
C ILE A 793 18.81 -0.90 6.54
N LEU A 794 19.27 -2.09 6.89
CA LEU A 794 18.54 -3.07 7.67
C LEU A 794 18.88 -2.91 9.15
N GLN A 795 17.94 -2.34 9.89
CA GLN A 795 18.07 -2.15 11.32
C GLN A 795 17.37 -3.27 12.10
N PRO A 796 17.91 -3.66 13.27
CA PRO A 796 17.27 -4.65 14.14
C PRO A 796 15.98 -4.08 14.75
N LEU A 797 14.93 -4.88 14.73
CA LEU A 797 13.62 -4.60 15.33
C LEU A 797 13.24 -5.69 16.34
N TRP A 798 12.47 -5.31 17.35
CA TRP A 798 11.72 -6.26 18.17
C TRP A 798 10.36 -6.53 17.51
N GLU A 799 10.10 -7.78 17.16
CA GLU A 799 8.77 -8.26 16.79
C GLU A 799 8.06 -8.81 18.02
N PHE A 800 6.88 -8.26 18.34
CA PHE A 800 5.94 -8.82 19.30
C PHE A 800 4.79 -9.46 18.53
N SER A 801 4.74 -10.79 18.52
CA SER A 801 3.75 -11.55 17.74
C SER A 801 2.70 -12.19 18.64
N GLY A 802 1.49 -12.32 18.12
CA GLY A 802 0.33 -12.78 18.86
C GLY A 802 -0.88 -13.03 17.98
N ALA A 803 -2.05 -13.12 18.61
CA ALA A 803 -3.32 -13.29 17.91
C ALA A 803 -4.46 -12.52 18.58
N LEU A 804 -5.46 -12.18 17.76
CA LEU A 804 -6.78 -11.69 18.15
C LEU A 804 -7.68 -12.86 18.58
N GLU A 805 -8.81 -12.57 19.23
CA GLU A 805 -9.80 -13.60 19.62
C GLU A 805 -10.41 -14.35 18.43
N ASP A 806 -10.47 -13.71 17.27
CA ASP A 806 -10.96 -14.29 16.01
C ASP A 806 -9.91 -15.15 15.28
N GLY A 807 -8.72 -15.32 15.85
CA GLY A 807 -7.64 -16.14 15.32
C GLY A 807 -6.70 -15.43 14.34
N ARG A 808 -6.97 -14.18 13.98
CA ARG A 808 -6.03 -13.39 13.16
C ARG A 808 -4.72 -13.18 13.91
N LEU A 809 -3.60 -13.28 13.19
CA LEU A 809 -2.29 -12.99 13.75
C LEU A 809 -2.00 -11.50 13.74
N VAL A 810 -1.28 -11.05 14.77
CA VAL A 810 -0.80 -9.68 14.91
C VAL A 810 0.70 -9.71 15.16
N SER A 811 1.45 -8.88 14.45
CA SER A 811 2.86 -8.58 14.74
C SER A 811 3.03 -7.07 14.91
N LEU A 812 3.71 -6.66 15.98
CA LEU A 812 4.14 -5.28 16.23
C LEU A 812 5.66 -5.21 16.08
N TYR A 813 6.15 -4.23 15.35
CA TYR A 813 7.57 -4.05 15.04
C TYR A 813 8.09 -2.75 15.63
N VAL A 814 9.10 -2.85 16.50
CA VAL A 814 9.65 -1.72 17.26
C VAL A 814 11.14 -1.59 17.02
N GLN A 815 11.59 -0.37 16.73
CA GLN A 815 13.00 -0.04 16.57
C GLN A 815 13.83 -0.48 17.80
N ALA A 816 14.79 -1.40 17.60
CA ALA A 816 15.60 -1.92 18.70
C ALA A 816 16.80 -1.00 19.01
N VAL A 817 17.36 -0.31 18.02
CA VAL A 817 18.52 0.58 18.23
C VAL A 817 18.19 1.70 19.24
N GLU A 818 19.16 2.03 20.09
CA GLU A 818 19.02 3.14 21.03
C GLU A 818 18.90 4.50 20.33
N GLU A 819 18.06 5.38 20.86
CA GLU A 819 17.70 6.66 20.23
C GLU A 819 18.89 7.59 19.97
N LYS A 820 19.95 7.53 20.80
CA LYS A 820 21.16 8.35 20.60
C LYS A 820 21.92 8.03 19.29
N TYR A 821 21.68 6.87 18.69
CA TYR A 821 22.26 6.48 17.41
C TYR A 821 21.32 6.71 16.23
N LEU A 822 20.10 7.18 16.46
CA LEU A 822 19.10 7.43 15.42
C LEU A 822 19.05 8.93 15.10
N LYS A 823 18.96 9.29 13.82
CA LYS A 823 18.88 10.67 13.35
C LYS A 823 17.91 10.87 12.21
#